data_AF-A0A8T3C3E2-F1
#
_entry.id   AF-A0A8T3C3E2-F1
#
_cell.length_a   1.000
_cell.length_b   1.000
_cell.length_c   1.000
_cell.angle_alpha   90.00
_cell.angle_beta   90.00
_cell.angle_gamma   90.00
#
_symmetry.space_group_name_H-M   'P 1'
#
loop_
_entity.id
_entity.type
_entity.pdbx_description
1 polymer ?
#
loop_
_entity_poly.entity_id
_entity_poly.type
_entity_poly.pdbx_seq_one_letter_code
_entity_poly.pdbx_strand_id
1 'polypeptide(L)'
;MLLSIVPLAIVAVVKEEVHNPYPRSSYEYDMGTNKLTPRRDGLISSLQLLESYTALLTPPPSVVNAANNAASKAATFITNFRNGSSSLGISGQKKASSVKAVGNMLHLIVEACIARKLIDTSAYFWPGYVVPYATSKDSMLIQESSWSTFMEGGQLNGSLEKILITVPASSVAELEKLYDTALNGSEEEQRSAAKILCGASLLRGWNIQEHAVRLVVKLLSPPIPTEFSGSGNSSHLIGYMPMISAVLFGVCSVEAVHIISLYGMVPEVAAALMPLCEAFGTFPPQSIHRTSHVDETSIDSVFSCAFLFLLRLWKFYKPPQEHCIAVRGGTIRVESTLDSLLLMHNHRIAFQDSGSIVKSNSSTDSPKTLAGEPVYVDSFPKLRAWCFQNQACVASTLSGLCSKNPVHQVANKILDMICRKMTKGGPVSGNLSSTSSSNISESPVNCAEDACQRIFLPAWEVLEAVPFVLEAFLTACAYGRLSSRDLTTGLRDLVDFLPASLAVIISYLSAEITRGIWKPVAMNGIDWPSPAANLLSVELEMKEILASAGVTLSNVYACGPVPMLPLPMAALVSLTITFKLDKNMEYAHAVIGQALENCSAGSPWPSMPIIGALWTQKVRRWHDFIVLSSSLSPFTCDKETIAQLIRCCFSSFLSGSNYHGVSSLLGHSISTSKNFPFTIGPGYLYVRSCRSFHDTHFVNNMILNLVVEWTRELAVGRACNSSTAARLLSSRSSLASAASAVRKAATLGAILLCIAGGPLLLQVLYEETLPAMLLSTGDSGGGATGPTTAAARLLEGYAMAYMLVLSGSFIWGTGKTSPAYTSLFTTRRARSVGMHLEFVAGGVEGKISVGRDPVTWRAYVTSLVGLLVRYVPAWISDVRQQTLRKLAAGLRAWGESELAVAILQRGGTESLGLLVEFLV
;
A
#
# COMPACT_ATOMS: atom_id res chain seq x y z
N MET A 1 10.63 6.82 4.20
CA MET A 1 9.52 6.73 3.23
C MET A 1 8.33 7.60 3.61
N LEU A 2 7.70 7.42 4.78
CA LEU A 2 6.72 8.43 5.28
C LEU A 2 7.34 9.85 5.31
N LEU A 3 8.62 9.94 5.68
CA LEU A 3 9.43 11.16 5.64
C LEU A 3 9.57 11.85 4.27
N SER A 4 9.43 11.13 3.15
CA SER A 4 9.58 11.71 1.81
C SER A 4 8.24 12.09 1.19
N ILE A 5 7.18 11.34 1.50
CA ILE A 5 5.81 11.56 1.00
C ILE A 5 5.10 12.67 1.77
N VAL A 6 5.25 12.71 3.10
CA VAL A 6 4.58 13.71 3.94
C VAL A 6 4.97 15.13 3.52
N PRO A 7 6.25 15.48 3.33
CA PRO A 7 6.62 16.77 2.77
C PRO A 7 6.01 17.04 1.38
N LEU A 8 5.90 16.04 0.50
CA LEU A 8 5.25 16.23 -0.81
C LEU A 8 3.77 16.55 -0.70
N ALA A 9 3.04 15.85 0.17
CA ALA A 9 1.64 16.14 0.42
C ALA A 9 1.46 17.54 1.04
N ILE A 10 2.33 17.91 1.98
CA ILE A 10 2.35 19.24 2.59
C ILE A 10 2.62 20.32 1.54
N VAL A 11 3.51 20.10 0.57
CA VAL A 11 3.75 21.05 -0.54
C VAL A 11 2.45 21.40 -1.25
N ALA A 12 1.61 20.42 -1.56
CA ALA A 12 0.32 20.68 -2.21
C ALA A 12 -0.60 21.53 -1.32
N VAL A 13 -0.69 21.21 -0.03
CA VAL A 13 -1.52 21.94 0.94
C VAL A 13 -1.04 23.38 1.16
N VAL A 14 0.27 23.60 1.25
CA VAL A 14 0.86 24.93 1.43
C VAL A 14 0.75 25.77 0.14
N LYS A 15 0.91 25.16 -1.04
CA LYS A 15 0.78 25.86 -2.33
C LYS A 15 -0.64 26.29 -2.67
N GLU A 16 -1.65 25.54 -2.22
CA GLU A 16 -3.07 25.86 -2.46
C GLU A 16 -3.49 27.20 -1.81
N GLU A 17 -2.79 27.66 -0.77
CA GLU A 17 -3.03 28.95 -0.10
C GLU A 17 -2.69 30.15 -0.99
N VAL A 18 -1.75 29.98 -1.94
CA VAL A 18 -1.35 31.04 -2.88
C VAL A 18 -2.42 31.29 -3.95
N HIS A 19 -3.34 30.33 -4.18
CA HIS A 19 -4.31 30.38 -5.28
C HIS A 19 -5.75 30.70 -4.85
N ASN A 20 -6.05 30.83 -3.55
CA ASN A 20 -7.43 31.06 -3.10
C ASN A 20 -7.52 31.95 -1.84
N PRO A 21 -7.42 33.29 -2.00
CA PRO A 21 -7.65 34.22 -0.91
C PRO A 21 -9.16 34.33 -0.67
N TYR A 22 -9.75 33.44 0.13
CA TYR A 22 -11.06 33.77 0.70
C TYR A 22 -10.87 35.00 1.60
N PRO A 23 -11.66 36.08 1.43
CA PRO A 23 -11.58 37.24 2.30
C PRO A 23 -12.02 36.81 3.70
N ARG A 24 -11.06 36.65 4.61
CA ARG A 24 -11.35 36.50 6.03
C ARG A 24 -11.80 37.86 6.55
N SER A 25 -12.83 37.86 7.39
CA SER A 25 -13.44 39.02 8.03
C SER A 25 -12.41 40.07 8.48
N SER A 26 -12.66 41.31 8.09
CA SER A 26 -11.85 42.51 8.22
C SER A 26 -11.67 43.01 9.67
N TYR A 27 -10.97 42.25 10.53
CA TYR A 27 -10.60 42.71 11.88
C TYR A 27 -9.16 42.41 12.31
N GLU A 28 -8.24 42.12 11.39
CA GLU A 28 -6.79 42.08 11.70
C GLU A 28 -5.98 42.68 10.55
N TYR A 29 -6.06 44.01 10.39
CA TYR A 29 -5.02 44.77 9.71
C TYR A 29 -4.12 45.36 10.79
N ASP A 30 -2.87 44.90 10.89
CA ASP A 30 -1.74 45.83 10.84
C ASP A 30 -0.35 45.17 10.66
N MET A 31 0.53 45.93 10.01
CA MET A 31 1.99 45.88 9.88
C MET A 31 2.64 44.68 9.16
N GLY A 32 2.93 44.86 7.87
CA GLY A 32 4.23 45.41 7.44
C GLY A 32 5.49 44.53 7.55
N THR A 33 5.39 43.21 7.67
CA THR A 33 6.51 42.28 7.43
C THR A 33 6.01 41.12 6.58
N ASN A 34 6.88 40.41 5.87
CA ASN A 34 6.55 39.17 5.13
C ASN A 34 5.95 38.14 6.11
N LYS A 35 4.68 38.27 6.47
CA LYS A 35 3.99 37.35 7.37
C LYS A 35 3.93 36.01 6.65
N LEU A 36 4.53 34.99 7.26
CA LEU A 36 4.39 33.60 6.83
C LEU A 36 2.89 33.31 6.65
N THR A 37 2.56 32.53 5.62
CA THR A 37 1.16 32.21 5.35
C THR A 37 0.60 31.34 6.50
N PRO A 38 -0.68 31.46 6.88
CA PRO A 38 -1.24 30.78 8.05
C PRO A 38 -1.09 29.24 8.01
N ARG A 39 -1.06 28.61 6.83
CA ARG A 39 -0.76 27.16 6.72
C ARG A 39 0.72 26.84 6.97
N ARG A 40 1.66 27.72 6.64
CA ARG A 40 3.09 27.54 6.99
C ARG A 40 3.30 27.64 8.48
N ASP A 41 2.64 28.58 9.16
CA ASP A 41 2.69 28.70 10.62
C ASP A 41 2.04 27.49 11.30
N GLY A 42 0.92 27.00 10.75
CA GLY A 42 0.29 25.75 11.19
C GLY A 42 1.21 24.53 11.04
N LEU A 43 1.96 24.45 9.93
CA LEU A 43 2.95 23.41 9.71
C LEU A 43 4.09 23.49 10.73
N ILE A 44 4.67 24.68 10.95
CA ILE A 44 5.75 24.89 11.92
C ILE A 44 5.28 24.48 13.32
N SER A 45 4.09 24.95 13.73
CA SER A 45 3.51 24.60 15.03
C SER A 45 3.29 23.08 15.18
N SER A 46 2.88 22.41 14.10
CA SER A 46 2.68 20.95 14.09
C SER A 46 4.00 20.19 14.20
N LEU A 47 5.05 20.65 13.53
CA LEU A 47 6.39 20.05 13.63
C LEU A 47 7.02 20.25 15.01
N GLN A 48 6.81 21.41 15.63
CA GLN A 48 7.25 21.66 17.01
C GLN A 48 6.48 20.79 18.00
N LEU A 49 5.16 20.61 17.82
CA LEU A 49 4.37 19.71 18.65
C LEU A 49 4.82 18.25 18.50
N LEU A 50 5.29 17.86 17.31
CA LEU A 50 5.75 16.49 17.04
C LEU A 50 6.93 16.08 17.93
N GLU A 51 7.75 17.03 18.39
CA GLU A 51 8.86 16.80 19.33
C GLU A 51 8.39 16.13 20.63
N SER A 52 7.14 16.39 21.06
CA SER A 52 6.55 15.76 22.24
C SER A 52 6.27 14.26 22.09
N TYR A 53 6.36 13.70 20.87
CA TYR A 53 6.12 12.29 20.55
C TYR A 53 7.43 11.53 20.32
N THR A 54 8.33 11.55 21.30
CA THR A 54 9.68 10.96 21.21
C THR A 54 9.70 9.48 20.80
N ALA A 55 8.71 8.69 21.25
CA ALA A 55 8.58 7.28 20.90
C ALA A 55 8.26 7.02 19.41
N LEU A 56 7.63 7.97 18.71
CA LEU A 56 7.38 7.90 17.26
C LEU A 56 8.59 8.35 16.45
N LEU A 57 9.44 9.17 17.06
CA LEU A 57 10.58 9.80 16.40
C LEU A 57 11.87 8.98 16.49
N THR A 58 11.87 7.83 17.16
CA THR A 58 13.02 6.92 17.19
C THR A 58 13.31 6.38 15.79
N PRO A 59 14.50 6.63 15.22
CA PRO A 59 14.81 6.17 13.88
C PRO A 59 15.03 4.65 13.84
N PRO A 60 14.50 3.93 12.84
CA PRO A 60 14.82 2.52 12.65
C PRO A 60 16.30 2.35 12.29
N PRO A 61 16.92 1.18 12.56
CA PRO A 61 18.37 0.96 12.37
C PRO A 61 18.89 1.33 10.98
N SER A 62 18.07 1.15 9.94
CA SER A 62 18.42 1.47 8.56
C SER A 62 18.57 2.96 8.27
N VAL A 63 18.04 3.84 9.12
CA VAL A 63 17.96 5.29 8.89
C VAL A 63 18.71 6.10 9.96
N VAL A 64 19.22 5.46 11.02
CA VAL A 64 20.00 6.09 12.10
C VAL A 64 21.14 6.96 11.55
N ASN A 65 21.92 6.43 10.62
CA ASN A 65 23.05 7.17 10.03
C ASN A 65 22.59 8.43 9.29
N ALA A 66 21.48 8.36 8.56
CA ALA A 66 20.93 9.51 7.87
C ALA A 66 20.41 10.57 8.86
N ALA A 67 19.73 10.12 9.93
CA ALA A 67 19.25 11.02 10.98
C ALA A 67 20.41 11.75 11.67
N ASN A 68 21.48 11.02 12.01
CA ASN A 68 22.69 11.60 12.58
C ASN A 68 23.37 12.60 11.64
N ASN A 69 23.39 12.31 10.34
CA ASN A 69 23.94 13.24 9.32
C ASN A 69 23.10 14.52 9.23
N ALA A 70 21.77 14.43 9.27
CA ALA A 70 20.88 15.59 9.29
C ALA A 70 21.08 16.45 10.55
N ALA A 71 21.20 15.82 11.72
CA ALA A 71 21.49 16.51 12.97
C ALA A 71 22.88 17.18 12.95
N SER A 72 23.89 16.50 12.41
CA SER A 72 25.23 17.06 12.25
C SER A 72 25.24 18.26 11.29
N LYS A 73 24.47 18.22 10.20
CA LYS A 73 24.29 19.35 9.28
C LYS A 73 23.68 20.57 9.98
N ALA A 74 22.62 20.38 10.76
CA ALA A 74 22.03 21.46 11.56
C ALA A 74 23.03 22.01 12.59
N ALA A 75 23.75 21.13 13.30
CA ALA A 75 24.76 21.53 14.28
C ALA A 75 25.89 22.36 13.66
N THR A 76 26.43 21.92 12.52
CA THR A 76 27.49 22.64 11.80
C THR A 76 27.01 24.00 11.28
N PHE A 77 25.77 24.09 10.80
CA PHE A 77 25.15 25.36 10.40
C PHE A 77 25.09 26.36 11.57
N ILE A 78 24.62 25.92 12.74
CA ILE A 78 24.55 26.76 13.95
C ILE A 78 25.97 27.20 14.38
N THR A 79 26.96 26.31 14.37
CA THR A 79 28.33 26.66 14.75
C THR A 79 28.97 27.64 13.76
N ASN A 80 28.74 27.47 12.45
CA ASN A 80 29.26 28.37 11.43
C ASN A 80 28.58 29.74 11.51
N PHE A 81 27.28 29.79 11.78
CA PHE A 81 26.55 31.04 11.99
C PHE A 81 27.06 31.80 13.23
N ARG A 82 27.28 31.09 14.35
CA ARG A 82 27.82 31.68 15.58
C ARG A 82 29.26 32.20 15.39
N ASN A 83 30.10 31.44 14.69
CA ASN A 83 31.48 31.86 14.38
C ASN A 83 31.53 33.00 13.36
N GLY A 84 30.61 33.04 12.38
CA GLY A 84 30.51 34.12 11.39
C GLY A 84 30.03 35.45 11.96
N SER A 85 29.26 35.42 13.06
CA SER A 85 28.87 36.65 13.79
C SER A 85 29.99 37.26 14.65
N SER A 86 31.12 36.58 14.81
CA SER A 86 32.16 36.92 15.81
C SER A 86 33.57 37.17 15.26
N SER A 87 33.78 37.35 13.94
CA SER A 87 35.06 37.89 13.45
C SER A 87 35.04 38.47 12.03
N LEU A 88 35.00 39.80 11.95
CA LEU A 88 35.71 40.53 10.89
C LEU A 88 37.20 40.53 11.27
N GLY A 89 37.97 39.54 10.81
CA GLY A 89 39.42 39.49 11.07
C GLY A 89 40.11 38.16 10.74
N ILE A 90 40.69 38.10 9.54
CA ILE A 90 41.98 37.48 9.13
C ILE A 90 42.28 36.01 9.50
N SER A 91 42.38 35.20 8.44
CA SER A 91 43.17 33.98 8.17
C SER A 91 43.31 32.88 9.23
N GLY A 92 42.78 31.70 8.86
CA GLY A 92 43.20 30.41 9.38
C GLY A 92 42.19 29.34 9.01
N GLN A 93 42.46 28.56 7.96
CA GLN A 93 41.71 27.33 7.65
C GLN A 93 41.82 26.35 8.84
N LYS A 94 40.93 26.47 9.83
CA LYS A 94 40.62 25.38 10.75
C LYS A 94 39.56 24.52 10.07
N LYS A 95 39.96 23.34 9.61
CA LYS A 95 39.06 22.24 9.23
C LYS A 95 37.92 22.20 10.28
N ALA A 96 36.69 22.41 9.84
CA ALA A 96 35.52 22.32 10.70
C ALA A 96 35.55 20.93 11.37
N SER A 97 35.76 20.89 12.68
CA SER A 97 35.61 19.67 13.45
C SER A 97 34.16 19.19 13.25
N SER A 98 33.97 18.03 12.63
CA SER A 98 32.63 17.47 12.41
C SER A 98 31.94 17.28 13.76
N VAL A 99 30.93 18.09 14.05
CA VAL A 99 30.12 17.91 15.26
C VAL A 99 29.24 16.69 15.03
N LYS A 100 29.56 15.56 15.67
CA LYS A 100 28.67 14.39 15.67
C LYS A 100 27.47 14.71 16.58
N ALA A 101 26.27 14.66 16.01
CA ALA A 101 25.01 14.83 16.74
C ALA A 101 24.16 13.56 16.59
N VAL A 102 23.42 13.21 17.64
CA VAL A 102 22.46 12.10 17.60
C VAL A 102 21.15 12.64 17.05
N GLY A 103 20.79 12.20 15.84
CA GLY A 103 19.57 12.60 15.18
C GLY A 103 18.43 11.62 15.41
N ASN A 104 17.22 12.15 15.27
CA ASN A 104 15.97 11.38 15.29
C ASN A 104 15.19 11.63 13.98
N MET A 105 14.01 11.03 13.83
CA MET A 105 13.20 11.19 12.61
C MET A 105 12.78 12.64 12.35
N LEU A 106 12.63 13.49 13.38
CA LEU A 106 12.26 14.90 13.23
C LEU A 106 13.30 15.67 12.41
N HIS A 107 14.60 15.38 12.62
CA HIS A 107 15.68 16.00 11.87
C HIS A 107 15.56 15.73 10.36
N LEU A 108 15.16 14.52 9.99
CA LEU A 108 14.95 14.14 8.59
C LEU A 108 13.72 14.81 7.99
N ILE A 109 12.62 14.95 8.76
CA ILE A 109 11.42 15.67 8.30
C ILE A 109 11.76 17.12 8.00
N VAL A 110 12.44 17.79 8.94
CA VAL A 110 12.81 19.20 8.82
C VAL A 110 13.76 19.41 7.65
N GLU A 111 14.80 18.56 7.50
CA GLU A 111 15.67 18.60 6.31
C GLU A 111 14.90 18.44 5.00
N ALA A 112 13.97 17.48 4.95
CA ALA A 112 13.16 17.23 3.75
C ALA A 112 12.22 18.41 3.43
N CYS A 113 11.72 19.11 4.44
CA CYS A 113 10.92 20.33 4.31
C CYS A 113 11.77 21.53 3.85
N ILE A 114 12.98 21.71 4.37
CA ILE A 114 13.92 22.75 3.95
C ILE A 114 14.33 22.54 2.48
N ALA A 115 14.70 21.31 2.11
CA ALA A 115 15.07 20.97 0.73
C ALA A 115 13.95 21.28 -0.28
N ARG A 116 12.69 21.25 0.16
CA ARG A 116 11.50 21.55 -0.65
C ARG A 116 11.01 23.00 -0.52
N LYS A 117 11.75 23.87 0.16
CA LYS A 117 11.40 25.28 0.41
C LYS A 117 10.04 25.46 1.12
N LEU A 118 9.69 24.52 2.01
CA LEU A 118 8.47 24.59 2.83
C LEU A 118 8.68 25.39 4.12
N ILE A 119 9.87 25.26 4.70
CA ILE A 119 10.35 25.97 5.88
C ILE A 119 11.77 26.45 5.61
N ASP A 120 12.16 27.54 6.26
CA ASP A 120 13.51 28.10 6.10
C ASP A 120 14.51 27.42 7.06
N THR A 121 15.80 27.68 6.85
CA THR A 121 16.89 27.21 7.72
C THR A 121 16.82 27.77 9.15
N SER A 122 15.91 28.71 9.42
CA SER A 122 15.58 29.19 10.76
C SER A 122 15.09 28.06 11.69
N ALA A 123 14.55 26.98 11.12
CA ALA A 123 14.15 25.78 11.87
C ALA A 123 15.30 25.14 12.66
N TYR A 124 16.55 25.31 12.22
CA TYR A 124 17.72 24.80 12.95
C TYR A 124 17.89 25.44 14.33
N PHE A 125 17.32 26.63 14.55
CA PHE A 125 17.39 27.35 15.83
C PHE A 125 16.21 27.06 16.77
N TRP A 126 15.34 26.09 16.45
CA TRP A 126 14.27 25.72 17.37
C TRP A 126 14.84 25.22 18.73
N PRO A 127 14.25 25.62 19.87
CA PRO A 127 14.71 25.19 21.18
C PRO A 127 14.75 23.66 21.27
N GLY A 128 15.87 23.07 21.72
CA GLY A 128 16.00 21.62 21.87
C GLY A 128 16.26 20.84 20.56
N TYR A 129 16.19 21.49 19.39
CA TYR A 129 16.29 20.82 18.10
C TYR A 129 17.65 20.17 17.82
N VAL A 130 18.76 20.80 18.23
CA VAL A 130 20.10 20.19 18.17
C VAL A 130 20.67 20.09 19.58
N VAL A 131 20.99 18.87 20.03
CA VAL A 131 21.76 18.64 21.26
C VAL A 131 23.22 18.38 20.88
N PRO A 132 24.13 19.35 21.04
CA PRO A 132 25.54 19.15 20.71
C PRO A 132 26.21 18.18 21.69
N TYR A 133 26.82 17.12 21.17
CA TYR A 133 27.67 16.19 21.95
C TYR A 133 29.14 16.47 21.66
N ALA A 134 29.97 16.57 22.71
CA ALA A 134 31.40 16.83 22.58
C ALA A 134 32.21 15.54 22.41
N THR A 135 32.97 15.48 21.30
CA THR A 135 34.19 14.69 21.01
C THR A 135 34.28 13.20 21.38
N SER A 136 34.28 12.34 20.35
CA SER A 136 35.25 11.24 20.25
C SER A 136 36.05 11.39 18.95
N LYS A 137 37.38 11.23 19.04
CA LYS A 137 38.30 11.30 17.89
C LYS A 137 38.22 9.98 17.12
N ASP A 138 37.37 9.94 16.11
CA ASP A 138 37.56 9.05 14.96
C ASP A 138 37.32 9.86 13.69
N SER A 139 38.42 10.21 13.02
CA SER A 139 38.39 10.87 11.73
C SER A 139 37.99 9.87 10.66
N MET A 140 36.72 9.85 10.24
CA MET A 140 36.43 9.38 8.90
C MET A 140 36.84 10.51 7.94
N LEU A 141 37.86 10.22 7.15
CA LEU A 141 38.28 11.04 6.02
C LEU A 141 37.05 11.35 5.16
N ILE A 142 36.91 12.62 4.76
CA ILE A 142 35.94 13.05 3.75
C ILE A 142 36.35 12.33 2.46
N GLN A 143 35.75 11.18 2.20
CA GLN A 143 35.90 10.46 0.94
C GLN A 143 35.11 11.26 -0.10
N GLU A 144 35.79 11.70 -1.17
CA GLU A 144 35.11 12.29 -2.34
C GLU A 144 33.97 11.37 -2.76
N SER A 145 32.79 11.95 -3.00
CA SER A 145 31.59 11.15 -3.28
C SER A 145 31.81 10.38 -4.57
N SER A 146 31.62 9.06 -4.59
CA SER A 146 31.74 8.26 -5.82
C SER A 146 30.80 8.74 -6.96
N TRP A 147 29.78 9.51 -6.59
CA TRP A 147 28.91 10.25 -7.50
C TRP A 147 29.62 11.40 -8.24
N SER A 148 30.57 12.12 -7.61
CA SER A 148 31.34 13.17 -8.29
C SER A 148 32.22 12.59 -9.41
N THR A 149 32.87 11.45 -9.16
CA THR A 149 33.67 10.73 -10.16
C THR A 149 32.83 10.31 -11.38
N PHE A 150 31.58 9.89 -11.14
CA PHE A 150 30.64 9.62 -12.24
C PHE A 150 30.24 10.91 -12.97
N MET A 151 29.94 12.00 -12.26
CA MET A 151 29.58 13.28 -12.85
C MET A 151 30.70 13.88 -13.71
N GLU A 152 31.96 13.65 -13.35
CA GLU A 152 33.16 14.05 -14.10
C GLU A 152 33.44 13.20 -15.36
N GLY A 153 32.66 12.14 -15.60
CA GLY A 153 32.74 11.34 -16.83
C GLY A 153 33.42 9.98 -16.67
N GLY A 154 33.60 9.48 -15.45
CA GLY A 154 34.10 8.12 -15.23
C GLY A 154 33.18 7.06 -15.85
N GLN A 155 33.76 6.10 -16.58
CA GLN A 155 33.02 4.95 -17.12
C GLN A 155 32.46 4.06 -16.00
N LEU A 156 31.28 3.48 -16.24
CA LEU A 156 30.60 2.58 -15.32
C LEU A 156 31.27 1.19 -15.28
N ASN A 157 32.48 1.12 -14.71
CA ASN A 157 33.16 -0.14 -14.45
C ASN A 157 32.52 -0.89 -13.27
N GLY A 158 32.64 -2.22 -13.22
CA GLY A 158 31.96 -3.06 -12.21
C GLY A 158 32.25 -2.72 -10.73
N SER A 159 33.36 -2.06 -10.43
CA SER A 159 33.65 -1.55 -9.07
C SER A 159 32.85 -0.29 -8.73
N LEU A 160 32.73 0.66 -9.67
CA LEU A 160 31.95 1.89 -9.51
C LEU A 160 30.45 1.58 -9.48
N GLU A 161 29.99 0.66 -10.35
CA GLU A 161 28.60 0.17 -10.36
C GLU A 161 28.19 -0.37 -8.99
N LYS A 162 29.01 -1.24 -8.39
CA LYS A 162 28.70 -1.85 -7.08
C LYS A 162 28.57 -0.82 -5.96
N ILE A 163 29.37 0.25 -6.01
CA ILE A 163 29.30 1.33 -5.01
C ILE A 163 28.05 2.18 -5.23
N LEU A 164 27.78 2.62 -6.46
CA LEU A 164 26.64 3.47 -6.79
C LEU A 164 25.29 2.76 -6.59
N ILE A 165 25.22 1.43 -6.76
CA ILE A 165 24.02 0.65 -6.39
C ILE A 165 23.71 0.74 -4.89
N THR A 166 24.71 0.94 -4.03
CA THR A 166 24.54 0.95 -2.57
C THR A 166 24.39 2.33 -1.94
N VAL A 167 24.83 3.39 -2.63
CA VAL A 167 24.81 4.77 -2.14
C VAL A 167 23.78 5.58 -2.93
N PRO A 168 22.73 6.14 -2.30
CA PRO A 168 21.71 6.92 -3.01
C PRO A 168 22.28 8.24 -3.56
N ALA A 169 21.75 8.68 -4.70
CA ALA A 169 22.05 9.98 -5.28
C ALA A 169 21.62 11.13 -4.34
N SER A 170 22.40 12.22 -4.38
CA SER A 170 22.22 13.40 -3.56
C SER A 170 21.53 14.54 -4.29
N SER A 171 21.61 14.58 -5.63
CA SER A 171 21.03 15.63 -6.47
C SER A 171 20.20 15.09 -7.64
N VAL A 172 19.29 15.91 -8.17
CA VAL A 172 18.47 15.54 -9.35
C VAL A 172 19.34 15.44 -10.60
N ALA A 173 20.37 16.28 -10.75
CA ALA A 173 21.30 16.25 -11.89
C ALA A 173 22.06 14.91 -12.01
N GLU A 174 22.43 14.29 -10.87
CA GLU A 174 23.04 12.96 -10.84
C GLU A 174 22.10 11.88 -11.40
N LEU A 175 20.80 11.98 -11.10
CA LEU A 175 19.78 11.06 -11.58
C LEU A 175 19.47 11.28 -13.08
N GLU A 176 19.43 12.53 -13.52
CA GLU A 176 19.21 12.87 -14.94
C GLU A 176 20.35 12.36 -15.82
N LYS A 177 21.61 12.52 -15.39
CA LYS A 177 22.76 11.96 -16.10
C LYS A 177 22.67 10.44 -16.24
N LEU A 178 22.30 9.74 -15.16
CA LEU A 178 22.08 8.28 -15.20
C LEU A 178 20.95 7.88 -16.15
N TYR A 179 19.86 8.65 -16.17
CA TYR A 179 18.75 8.42 -17.09
C TYR A 179 19.20 8.56 -18.55
N ASP A 180 19.99 9.58 -18.87
CA ASP A 180 20.52 9.78 -20.22
C ASP A 180 21.51 8.68 -20.63
N THR A 181 22.37 8.23 -19.70
CA THR A 181 23.26 7.07 -19.92
C THR A 181 22.47 5.78 -20.13
N ALA A 182 21.35 5.60 -19.43
CA ALA A 182 20.49 4.42 -19.58
C ALA A 182 19.78 4.36 -20.95
N LEU A 183 19.55 5.52 -21.59
CA LEU A 183 18.94 5.59 -22.92
C LEU A 183 19.94 5.56 -24.08
N ASN A 184 21.07 6.24 -23.94
CA ASN A 184 21.98 6.53 -25.05
C ASN A 184 23.36 5.84 -24.92
N GLY A 185 23.63 5.15 -23.81
CA GLY A 185 24.90 4.43 -23.59
C GLY A 185 25.04 3.15 -24.42
N SER A 186 26.19 2.48 -24.28
CA SER A 186 26.41 1.12 -24.79
C SER A 186 25.53 0.08 -24.08
N GLU A 187 25.31 -1.12 -24.63
CA GLU A 187 24.44 -2.14 -24.00
C GLU A 187 24.83 -2.50 -22.55
N GLU A 188 26.13 -2.48 -22.23
CA GLU A 188 26.64 -2.70 -20.88
C GLU A 188 26.35 -1.50 -19.97
N GLU A 189 26.64 -0.29 -20.43
CA GLU A 189 26.37 0.96 -19.69
C GLU A 189 24.87 1.18 -19.47
N GLN A 190 24.03 0.86 -20.45
CA GLN A 190 22.58 0.91 -20.35
C GLN A 190 22.07 0.00 -19.22
N ARG A 191 22.56 -1.24 -19.18
CA ARG A 191 22.23 -2.23 -18.15
C ARG A 191 22.71 -1.76 -16.77
N SER A 192 23.95 -1.28 -16.65
CA SER A 192 24.53 -0.84 -15.39
C SER A 192 23.87 0.45 -14.87
N ALA A 193 23.60 1.44 -15.74
CA ALA A 193 22.90 2.66 -15.37
C ALA A 193 21.48 2.38 -14.87
N ALA A 194 20.74 1.49 -15.54
CA ALA A 194 19.43 1.02 -15.10
C ALA A 194 19.49 0.34 -13.72
N LYS A 195 20.46 -0.55 -13.49
CA LYS A 195 20.68 -1.20 -12.19
C LYS A 195 20.96 -0.20 -11.07
N ILE A 196 21.81 0.81 -11.32
CA ILE A 196 22.14 1.86 -10.35
C ILE A 196 20.88 2.68 -10.00
N LEU A 197 20.10 3.06 -11.01
CA LEU A 197 18.87 3.83 -10.80
C LEU A 197 17.82 3.06 -9.97
N CYS A 198 17.67 1.75 -10.24
CA CYS A 198 16.82 0.85 -9.46
C CYS A 198 17.41 0.43 -8.10
N GLY A 199 18.64 0.84 -7.77
CA GLY A 199 19.35 0.50 -6.54
C GLY A 199 18.99 1.39 -5.34
N ALA A 200 19.99 1.84 -4.58
CA ALA A 200 19.80 2.63 -3.36
C ALA A 200 19.05 3.95 -3.59
N SER A 201 19.17 4.58 -4.76
CA SER A 201 18.43 5.80 -5.09
C SER A 201 16.90 5.58 -5.08
N LEU A 202 16.44 4.46 -5.64
CA LEU A 202 15.04 4.06 -5.59
C LEU A 202 14.64 3.54 -4.20
N LEU A 203 15.46 2.67 -3.60
CA LEU A 203 15.08 1.93 -2.39
C LEU A 203 15.24 2.73 -1.08
N ARG A 204 16.27 3.57 -1.01
CA ARG A 204 16.74 4.22 0.23
C ARG A 204 16.90 5.74 0.09
N GLY A 205 16.63 6.32 -1.08
CA GLY A 205 16.55 7.76 -1.26
C GLY A 205 15.45 8.35 -0.38
N TRP A 206 15.74 9.44 0.34
CA TRP A 206 14.74 10.12 1.18
C TRP A 206 14.50 11.58 0.76
N ASN A 207 15.46 12.22 0.11
CA ASN A 207 15.31 13.59 -0.39
C ASN A 207 14.68 13.68 -1.78
N ILE A 208 15.20 12.91 -2.74
CA ILE A 208 14.84 13.01 -4.17
C ILE A 208 14.23 11.73 -4.75
N GLN A 209 13.79 10.80 -3.90
CA GLN A 209 13.29 9.48 -4.31
C GLN A 209 12.10 9.53 -5.28
N GLU A 210 11.24 10.54 -5.18
CA GLU A 210 10.17 10.79 -6.15
C GLU A 210 10.68 10.94 -7.60
N HIS A 211 11.86 11.56 -7.78
CA HIS A 211 12.47 11.76 -9.10
C HIS A 211 13.03 10.44 -9.62
N ALA A 212 13.70 9.67 -8.75
CA ALA A 212 14.14 8.33 -9.09
C ALA A 212 12.97 7.43 -9.52
N VAL A 213 11.85 7.46 -8.78
CA VAL A 213 10.63 6.72 -9.16
C VAL A 213 10.11 7.16 -10.53
N ARG A 214 9.96 8.48 -10.78
CA ARG A 214 9.49 8.99 -12.08
C ARG A 214 10.40 8.57 -13.24
N LEU A 215 11.71 8.68 -13.07
CA LEU A 215 12.69 8.29 -14.10
C LEU A 215 12.67 6.78 -14.37
N VAL A 216 12.56 5.95 -13.34
CA VAL A 216 12.41 4.49 -13.48
C VAL A 216 11.14 4.12 -14.25
N VAL A 217 10.01 4.75 -13.95
CA VAL A 217 8.76 4.55 -14.68
C VAL A 217 8.90 4.98 -16.15
N LYS A 218 9.62 6.09 -16.39
CA LYS A 218 9.91 6.58 -17.74
C LYS A 218 10.81 5.62 -18.54
N LEU A 219 11.73 4.92 -17.89
CA LEU A 219 12.56 3.90 -18.56
C LEU A 219 11.77 2.66 -18.99
N LEU A 220 10.64 2.33 -18.33
CA LEU A 220 9.74 1.26 -18.78
C LEU A 220 8.98 1.61 -20.07
N SER A 221 8.98 2.89 -20.47
CA SER A 221 8.36 3.40 -21.69
C SER A 221 9.36 4.23 -22.51
N PRO A 222 10.42 3.60 -23.05
CA PRO A 222 11.49 4.32 -23.74
C PRO A 222 10.96 5.05 -24.99
N PRO A 223 11.53 6.22 -25.34
CA PRO A 223 11.12 6.95 -26.53
C PRO A 223 11.44 6.18 -27.81
N ILE A 224 10.70 6.47 -28.88
CA ILE A 224 10.97 5.91 -30.21
C ILE A 224 12.30 6.49 -30.73
N PRO A 225 13.30 5.68 -31.09
CA PRO A 225 14.58 6.17 -31.62
C PRO A 225 14.40 6.97 -32.92
N THR A 226 15.16 8.05 -33.08
CA THR A 226 15.09 8.94 -34.27
C THR A 226 15.51 8.26 -35.58
N GLU A 227 16.25 7.15 -35.51
CA GLU A 227 16.72 6.37 -36.67
C GLU A 227 15.80 5.18 -37.03
N PHE A 228 14.65 5.04 -36.35
CA PHE A 228 13.77 3.91 -36.56
C PHE A 228 12.99 4.03 -37.88
N SER A 229 13.52 3.42 -38.94
CA SER A 229 12.75 3.13 -40.15
C SER A 229 11.83 1.96 -39.87
N GLY A 230 10.51 2.18 -39.87
CA GLY A 230 9.47 1.17 -39.55
C GLY A 230 9.32 0.02 -40.55
N SER A 231 10.42 -0.43 -41.17
CA SER A 231 10.42 -1.50 -42.15
C SER A 231 10.80 -2.84 -41.49
N GLY A 232 9.79 -3.52 -40.95
CA GLY A 232 9.89 -4.89 -40.42
C GLY A 232 9.21 -5.02 -39.05
N ASN A 233 8.59 -6.17 -38.77
CA ASN A 233 7.84 -6.50 -37.54
C ASN A 233 8.62 -6.39 -36.20
N SER A 234 9.77 -5.73 -36.16
CA SER A 234 10.57 -5.52 -34.95
C SER A 234 10.11 -4.27 -34.20
N SER A 235 9.58 -4.42 -32.99
CA SER A 235 9.31 -3.28 -32.10
C SER A 235 10.62 -2.60 -31.69
N HIS A 236 10.66 -1.27 -31.65
CA HIS A 236 11.80 -0.48 -31.15
C HIS A 236 12.28 -0.89 -29.75
N LEU A 237 11.39 -1.51 -28.97
CA LEU A 237 11.65 -2.08 -27.64
C LEU A 237 12.73 -3.17 -27.61
N ILE A 238 12.97 -3.86 -28.74
CA ILE A 238 14.01 -4.91 -28.82
C ILE A 238 15.40 -4.29 -28.67
N GLY A 239 15.63 -3.11 -29.25
CA GLY A 239 16.92 -2.39 -29.11
C GLY A 239 17.23 -1.97 -27.67
N TYR A 240 16.19 -1.82 -26.84
CA TYR A 240 16.30 -1.46 -25.43
C TYR A 240 16.25 -2.67 -24.48
N MET A 241 16.31 -3.91 -24.99
CA MET A 241 16.11 -5.13 -24.19
C MET A 241 17.05 -5.24 -22.97
N PRO A 242 18.38 -4.96 -23.07
CA PRO A 242 19.27 -5.05 -21.90
C PRO A 242 18.88 -4.07 -20.78
N MET A 243 18.48 -2.85 -21.15
CA MET A 243 18.00 -1.82 -20.23
C MET A 243 16.66 -2.22 -19.59
N ILE A 244 15.67 -2.58 -20.40
CA ILE A 244 14.33 -2.96 -19.95
C ILE A 244 14.42 -4.15 -18.98
N SER A 245 15.23 -5.14 -19.32
CA SER A 245 15.48 -6.31 -18.48
C SER A 245 16.03 -5.89 -17.10
N ALA A 246 17.08 -5.06 -17.07
CA ALA A 246 17.65 -4.55 -15.83
C ALA A 246 16.65 -3.76 -14.98
N VAL A 247 15.84 -2.89 -15.60
CA VAL A 247 14.79 -2.14 -14.91
C VAL A 247 13.75 -3.09 -14.33
N LEU A 248 13.20 -4.00 -15.13
CA LEU A 248 12.18 -4.97 -14.70
C LEU A 248 12.66 -5.79 -13.49
N PHE A 249 13.87 -6.36 -13.54
CA PHE A 249 14.40 -7.11 -12.41
C PHE A 249 14.58 -6.25 -11.15
N GLY A 250 14.98 -4.98 -11.29
CA GLY A 250 15.10 -4.05 -10.17
C GLY A 250 13.75 -3.67 -9.53
N VAL A 251 12.75 -3.34 -10.34
CA VAL A 251 11.44 -2.87 -9.87
C VAL A 251 10.52 -3.99 -9.38
N CYS A 252 10.77 -5.23 -9.81
CA CYS A 252 10.01 -6.41 -9.38
C CYS A 252 10.23 -6.79 -7.90
N SER A 253 11.25 -6.24 -7.24
CA SER A 253 11.51 -6.52 -5.83
C SER A 253 10.33 -6.12 -4.94
N VAL A 254 10.17 -6.79 -3.78
CA VAL A 254 9.04 -6.48 -2.90
C VAL A 254 9.10 -5.03 -2.43
N GLU A 255 10.28 -4.56 -2.06
CA GLU A 255 10.51 -3.18 -1.61
C GLU A 255 10.14 -2.19 -2.72
N ALA A 256 10.69 -2.30 -3.93
CA ALA A 256 10.45 -1.34 -5.01
C ALA A 256 8.97 -1.17 -5.34
N VAL A 257 8.17 -2.25 -5.37
CA VAL A 257 6.71 -2.16 -5.62
C VAL A 257 5.99 -1.36 -4.53
N HIS A 258 6.36 -1.54 -3.26
CA HIS A 258 5.81 -0.74 -2.18
C HIS A 258 6.17 0.74 -2.35
N ILE A 259 7.40 1.03 -2.79
CA ILE A 259 7.86 2.41 -3.04
C ILE A 259 7.06 3.05 -4.17
N ILE A 260 6.99 2.38 -5.33
CA ILE A 260 6.24 2.83 -6.50
C ILE A 260 4.79 3.12 -6.12
N SER A 261 4.17 2.22 -5.35
CA SER A 261 2.81 2.44 -4.91
C SER A 261 2.67 3.56 -3.92
N LEU A 262 3.60 3.75 -2.99
CA LEU A 262 3.54 4.86 -2.05
C LEU A 262 3.55 6.23 -2.75
N TYR A 263 4.29 6.36 -3.86
CA TYR A 263 4.24 7.55 -4.73
C TYR A 263 3.04 7.57 -5.68
N GLY A 264 2.20 6.53 -5.65
CA GLY A 264 1.01 6.39 -6.46
C GLY A 264 1.27 6.09 -7.92
N MET A 265 2.46 5.62 -8.30
CA MET A 265 2.87 5.41 -9.70
C MET A 265 2.48 4.04 -10.27
N VAL A 266 1.67 3.25 -9.54
CA VAL A 266 1.21 1.92 -9.98
C VAL A 266 0.41 1.97 -11.30
N PRO A 267 -0.53 2.92 -11.52
CA PRO A 267 -1.22 3.04 -12.80
C PRO A 267 -0.28 3.27 -13.98
N GLU A 268 0.72 4.14 -13.82
CA GLU A 268 1.72 4.45 -14.85
C GLU A 268 2.61 3.25 -15.14
N VAL A 269 3.02 2.49 -14.12
CA VAL A 269 3.77 1.25 -14.32
C VAL A 269 2.91 0.20 -15.04
N ALA A 270 1.65 0.03 -14.65
CA ALA A 270 0.75 -0.90 -15.33
C ALA A 270 0.55 -0.53 -16.80
N ALA A 271 0.37 0.77 -17.11
CA ALA A 271 0.28 1.28 -18.47
C ALA A 271 1.55 1.02 -19.29
N ALA A 272 2.74 1.18 -18.69
CA ALA A 272 4.01 0.91 -19.35
C ALA A 272 4.30 -0.59 -19.56
N LEU A 273 3.80 -1.47 -18.69
CA LEU A 273 4.02 -2.92 -18.79
C LEU A 273 3.19 -3.58 -19.90
N MET A 274 2.01 -3.07 -20.26
CA MET A 274 1.18 -3.71 -21.29
C MET A 274 1.81 -3.71 -22.69
N PRO A 275 2.39 -2.60 -23.21
CA PRO A 275 3.15 -2.62 -24.45
C PRO A 275 4.31 -3.62 -24.43
N LEU A 276 5.01 -3.74 -23.29
CA LEU A 276 6.10 -4.70 -23.12
C LEU A 276 5.57 -6.14 -23.20
N CYS A 277 4.47 -6.45 -22.50
CA CYS A 277 3.86 -7.78 -22.54
C CYS A 277 3.38 -8.12 -23.96
N GLU A 278 2.69 -7.20 -24.63
CA GLU A 278 2.22 -7.39 -25.99
C GLU A 278 3.39 -7.67 -26.93
N ALA A 279 4.41 -6.79 -26.96
CA ALA A 279 5.57 -6.93 -27.83
C ALA A 279 6.36 -8.22 -27.55
N PHE A 280 6.91 -8.41 -26.36
CA PHE A 280 7.79 -9.55 -26.06
C PHE A 280 7.05 -10.90 -26.09
N GLY A 281 5.74 -10.94 -25.78
CA GLY A 281 4.96 -12.17 -25.87
C GLY A 281 4.61 -12.60 -27.29
N THR A 282 4.73 -11.72 -28.29
CA THR A 282 4.45 -12.03 -29.70
C THR A 282 5.60 -12.72 -30.42
N PHE A 283 6.84 -12.50 -29.99
CA PHE A 283 8.01 -13.01 -30.68
C PHE A 283 8.26 -14.47 -30.29
N PRO A 284 8.46 -15.38 -31.26
CA PRO A 284 8.94 -16.72 -30.95
C PRO A 284 10.38 -16.66 -30.43
N PRO A 285 10.80 -17.57 -29.54
CA PRO A 285 12.17 -17.60 -29.05
C PRO A 285 13.15 -17.79 -30.22
N GLN A 286 14.07 -16.83 -30.40
CA GLN A 286 15.06 -16.89 -31.48
C GLN A 286 16.10 -18.00 -31.22
N SER A 287 16.49 -18.73 -32.27
CA SER A 287 17.58 -19.73 -32.21
C SER A 287 18.94 -19.03 -32.21
N ILE A 288 19.40 -18.54 -31.07
CA ILE A 288 20.73 -17.91 -31.01
C ILE A 288 21.78 -19.01 -30.83
N HIS A 289 22.40 -19.41 -31.94
CA HIS A 289 23.76 -19.93 -31.92
C HIS A 289 24.72 -18.76 -31.66
N ARG A 290 24.96 -18.41 -30.40
CA ARG A 290 26.15 -17.67 -30.00
C ARG A 290 26.72 -18.25 -28.71
N THR A 291 28.03 -18.44 -28.76
CA THR A 291 28.87 -19.03 -27.72
C THR A 291 29.15 -18.03 -26.61
N SER A 292 28.96 -18.49 -25.37
CA SER A 292 29.58 -18.02 -24.12
C SER A 292 29.58 -16.51 -23.82
N HIS A 293 28.71 -16.07 -22.90
CA HIS A 293 29.13 -15.50 -21.60
C HIS A 293 27.92 -15.43 -20.65
N VAL A 294 28.21 -15.44 -19.35
CA VAL A 294 27.27 -15.42 -18.22
C VAL A 294 26.35 -14.19 -18.31
N ASP A 295 25.02 -14.38 -18.20
CA ASP A 295 23.92 -13.38 -18.24
C ASP A 295 23.32 -12.98 -19.61
N GLU A 296 23.08 -13.94 -20.52
CA GLU A 296 22.18 -13.69 -21.67
C GLU A 296 20.70 -13.68 -21.25
N THR A 297 20.08 -12.50 -21.27
CA THR A 297 18.65 -12.30 -20.99
C THR A 297 17.81 -12.71 -22.20
N SER A 298 16.94 -13.71 -22.06
CA SER A 298 16.06 -14.19 -23.14
C SER A 298 14.78 -13.36 -23.27
N ILE A 299 14.17 -13.33 -24.46
CA ILE A 299 12.86 -12.70 -24.72
C ILE A 299 11.78 -13.24 -23.75
N ASP A 300 11.75 -14.55 -23.53
CA ASP A 300 10.80 -15.20 -22.63
C ASP A 300 10.98 -14.77 -21.17
N SER A 301 12.22 -14.49 -20.75
CA SER A 301 12.52 -13.99 -19.39
C SER A 301 12.02 -12.57 -19.20
N VAL A 302 12.19 -11.70 -20.20
CA VAL A 302 11.70 -10.31 -20.19
C VAL A 302 10.18 -10.29 -20.20
N PHE A 303 9.55 -11.07 -21.09
CA PHE A 303 8.10 -11.25 -21.11
C PHE A 303 7.56 -11.76 -19.77
N SER A 304 8.15 -12.84 -19.24
CA SER A 304 7.68 -13.43 -17.99
C SER A 304 7.82 -12.49 -16.80
N CYS A 305 8.92 -11.75 -16.73
CA CYS A 305 9.13 -10.75 -15.69
C CYS A 305 8.10 -9.62 -15.80
N ALA A 306 7.91 -9.04 -17.00
CA ALA A 306 6.93 -7.98 -17.24
C ALA A 306 5.49 -8.43 -16.93
N PHE A 307 5.11 -9.63 -17.40
CA PHE A 307 3.76 -10.16 -17.25
C PHE A 307 3.44 -10.54 -15.80
N LEU A 308 4.35 -11.21 -15.10
CA LEU A 308 4.18 -11.51 -13.67
C LEU A 308 4.19 -10.23 -12.84
N PHE A 309 4.95 -9.21 -13.23
CA PHE A 309 4.90 -7.91 -12.57
C PHE A 309 3.57 -7.20 -12.79
N LEU A 310 3.05 -7.18 -14.02
CA LEU A 310 1.74 -6.64 -14.33
C LEU A 310 0.65 -7.34 -13.51
N LEU A 311 0.68 -8.68 -13.45
CA LEU A 311 -0.26 -9.46 -12.64
C LEU A 311 -0.09 -9.24 -11.15
N ARG A 312 1.14 -9.08 -10.68
CA ARG A 312 1.41 -8.68 -9.31
C ARG A 312 0.67 -7.40 -9.01
N LEU A 313 0.83 -6.35 -9.83
CA LEU A 313 0.15 -5.05 -9.65
C LEU A 313 -1.37 -5.13 -9.81
N TRP A 314 -1.85 -5.98 -10.71
CA TRP A 314 -3.26 -6.07 -11.09
C TRP A 314 -4.09 -6.93 -10.11
N LYS A 315 -3.66 -8.17 -9.83
CA LYS A 315 -4.46 -9.17 -9.08
C LYS A 315 -4.03 -9.34 -7.63
N PHE A 316 -2.73 -9.23 -7.35
CA PHE A 316 -2.19 -9.61 -6.04
C PHE A 316 -1.85 -8.40 -5.18
N TYR A 317 -1.53 -7.28 -5.81
CA TYR A 317 -1.19 -6.07 -5.12
C TYR A 317 -2.44 -5.43 -4.55
N LYS A 318 -2.46 -5.24 -3.24
CA LYS A 318 -3.45 -4.44 -2.54
C LYS A 318 -2.78 -3.07 -2.29
N PRO A 319 -3.12 -2.01 -3.04
CA PRO A 319 -2.50 -0.70 -2.82
C PRO A 319 -2.68 -0.21 -1.38
N PRO A 320 -1.78 0.66 -0.85
CA PRO A 320 -2.06 1.49 0.31
C PRO A 320 -3.45 2.13 0.17
N GLN A 321 -4.21 2.25 1.26
CA GLN A 321 -5.61 2.70 1.20
C GLN A 321 -5.76 4.00 0.41
N GLU A 322 -4.78 4.90 0.52
CA GLU A 322 -4.67 6.17 -0.20
C GLU A 322 -4.88 6.05 -1.73
N HIS A 323 -4.48 4.92 -2.35
CA HIS A 323 -4.64 4.70 -3.80
C HIS A 323 -5.92 3.92 -4.16
N CYS A 324 -6.42 3.07 -3.27
CA CYS A 324 -7.69 2.34 -3.45
C CYS A 324 -8.91 3.25 -3.32
N ILE A 325 -8.77 4.35 -2.56
CA ILE A 325 -9.84 5.31 -2.31
C ILE A 325 -10.39 5.85 -3.63
N ALA A 326 -9.56 6.02 -4.66
CA ALA A 326 -9.87 6.68 -5.93
C ALA A 326 -10.87 6.00 -6.88
N VAL A 327 -11.12 4.68 -6.78
CA VAL A 327 -11.45 3.92 -7.99
C VAL A 327 -12.85 3.32 -8.09
N ARG A 328 -13.72 3.27 -7.06
CA ARG A 328 -15.05 2.67 -7.32
C ARG A 328 -16.21 3.07 -6.43
N GLY A 329 -17.35 3.22 -7.09
CA GLY A 329 -18.71 3.32 -6.57
C GLY A 329 -19.48 2.23 -7.29
N GLY A 330 -20.00 1.31 -6.52
CA GLY A 330 -20.55 0.04 -6.99
C GLY A 330 -20.40 -0.98 -5.87
N THR A 331 -21.52 -1.56 -5.48
CA THR A 331 -21.78 -2.41 -4.30
C THR A 331 -21.18 -3.82 -4.37
N ILE A 332 -20.19 -4.05 -5.23
CA ILE A 332 -19.51 -5.34 -5.36
C ILE A 332 -18.04 -5.05 -5.11
N ARG A 333 -17.41 -5.85 -4.24
CA ARG A 333 -15.96 -5.85 -3.98
C ARG A 333 -15.25 -6.24 -5.28
N VAL A 334 -15.14 -5.28 -6.21
CA VAL A 334 -14.53 -5.53 -7.51
C VAL A 334 -13.04 -5.57 -7.27
N GLU A 335 -12.50 -6.79 -7.33
CA GLU A 335 -11.14 -7.10 -7.77
C GLU A 335 -10.64 -5.95 -8.66
N SER A 336 -9.50 -5.33 -8.32
CA SER A 336 -8.89 -4.28 -9.15
C SER A 336 -8.85 -4.75 -10.60
N THR A 337 -9.77 -4.27 -11.45
CA THR A 337 -9.77 -4.67 -12.86
C THR A 337 -8.66 -3.91 -13.57
N LEU A 338 -8.07 -4.49 -14.61
CA LEU A 338 -7.03 -3.83 -15.40
C LEU A 338 -7.53 -2.46 -15.93
N ASP A 339 -8.81 -2.40 -16.33
CA ASP A 339 -9.50 -1.17 -16.74
C ASP A 339 -9.53 -0.10 -15.66
N SER A 340 -9.60 -0.49 -14.38
CA SER A 340 -9.62 0.43 -13.25
C SER A 340 -8.26 1.12 -13.07
N LEU A 341 -7.14 0.41 -13.29
CA LEU A 341 -5.81 1.01 -13.27
C LEU A 341 -5.61 1.95 -14.46
N LEU A 342 -6.09 1.57 -15.64
CA LEU A 342 -5.99 2.42 -16.83
C LEU A 342 -6.84 3.67 -16.76
N LEU A 343 -8.04 3.57 -16.21
CA LEU A 343 -8.89 4.73 -15.97
C LEU A 343 -8.17 5.77 -15.08
N MET A 344 -7.46 5.32 -14.04
CA MET A 344 -6.65 6.22 -13.21
C MET A 344 -5.52 6.88 -13.99
N HIS A 345 -4.81 6.12 -14.82
CA HIS A 345 -3.74 6.64 -15.66
C HIS A 345 -4.25 7.72 -16.62
N ASN A 346 -5.33 7.42 -17.36
CA ASN A 346 -5.93 8.33 -18.34
C ASN A 346 -6.48 9.60 -17.69
N HIS A 347 -7.06 9.50 -16.49
CA HIS A 347 -7.50 10.68 -15.73
C HIS A 347 -6.34 11.60 -15.34
N ARG A 348 -5.18 11.04 -14.97
CA ARG A 348 -4.00 11.84 -14.61
C ARG A 348 -3.42 12.57 -15.81
N ILE A 349 -3.46 11.96 -17.00
CA ILE A 349 -3.07 12.60 -18.26
C ILE A 349 -4.01 13.78 -18.58
N ALA A 350 -5.33 13.53 -18.62
CA ALA A 350 -6.32 14.57 -18.94
C ALA A 350 -6.25 15.78 -17.97
N PHE A 351 -5.84 15.53 -16.72
CA PHE A 351 -5.63 16.58 -15.73
C PHE A 351 -4.39 17.45 -16.04
N GLN A 352 -3.28 16.85 -16.49
CA GLN A 352 -2.08 17.60 -16.87
C GLN A 352 -2.34 18.51 -18.07
N ASP A 353 -3.14 18.04 -19.03
CA ASP A 353 -3.52 18.81 -20.22
C ASP A 353 -4.43 19.99 -19.87
N SER A 354 -5.44 19.79 -19.01
CA SER A 354 -6.35 20.85 -18.57
C SER A 354 -5.68 21.92 -17.68
N GLY A 355 -4.66 21.54 -16.90
CA GLY A 355 -3.84 22.48 -16.12
C GLY A 355 -2.90 23.35 -16.96
N SER A 356 -2.54 22.91 -18.18
CA SER A 356 -1.65 23.65 -19.09
C SER A 356 -2.33 24.84 -19.79
N ILE A 357 -3.66 24.81 -19.94
CA ILE A 357 -4.44 25.84 -20.65
C ILE A 357 -4.52 27.16 -19.85
N VAL A 358 -4.27 27.13 -18.53
CA VAL A 358 -4.42 28.31 -17.64
C VAL A 358 -3.07 28.97 -17.28
N LYS A 359 -1.93 28.45 -17.75
CA LYS A 359 -0.60 28.96 -17.38
C LYS A 359 0.29 29.28 -18.59
N SER A 360 -0.13 30.27 -19.38
CA SER A 360 0.84 31.12 -20.06
C SER A 360 1.14 32.32 -19.14
N ASN A 361 2.42 32.55 -18.85
CA ASN A 361 2.99 33.70 -18.12
C ASN A 361 3.34 33.49 -16.63
N SER A 362 4.30 32.60 -16.34
CA SER A 362 5.38 32.89 -15.37
C SER A 362 6.49 31.84 -15.46
N SER A 363 7.70 32.29 -15.80
CA SER A 363 8.93 31.50 -15.89
C SER A 363 9.46 31.05 -14.53
N THR A 364 9.57 29.74 -14.30
CA THR A 364 10.71 29.06 -13.63
C THR A 364 10.46 27.54 -13.56
N ASP A 365 11.32 26.80 -14.26
CA ASP A 365 11.63 25.36 -14.21
C ASP A 365 10.67 24.41 -13.49
N SER A 366 9.71 23.87 -14.25
CA SER A 366 9.18 22.52 -14.02
C SER A 366 9.50 21.67 -15.25
N PRO A 367 10.04 20.44 -15.11
CA PRO A 367 10.31 19.59 -16.26
C PRO A 367 9.00 19.33 -17.01
N LYS A 368 8.95 19.74 -18.27
CA LYS A 368 7.83 19.51 -19.19
C LYS A 368 7.57 18.01 -19.25
N THR A 369 6.52 17.56 -18.58
CA THR A 369 6.00 16.20 -18.72
C THR A 369 5.18 16.21 -20.01
N LEU A 370 5.62 15.49 -21.05
CA LEU A 370 4.88 15.40 -22.31
C LEU A 370 3.50 14.80 -22.04
N ALA A 371 2.47 15.40 -22.65
CA ALA A 371 1.12 14.86 -22.73
C ALA A 371 1.19 13.43 -23.29
N GLY A 372 0.89 12.43 -22.46
CA GLY A 372 0.77 11.05 -22.89
C GLY A 372 -0.57 10.83 -23.61
N GLU A 373 -0.65 9.91 -24.55
CA GLU A 373 -1.94 9.48 -25.10
C GLU A 373 -2.67 8.57 -24.08
N PRO A 374 -4.02 8.63 -24.00
CA PRO A 374 -4.77 7.72 -23.15
C PRO A 374 -4.61 6.28 -23.62
N VAL A 375 -4.37 5.36 -22.68
CA VAL A 375 -4.13 3.94 -22.95
C VAL A 375 -5.37 3.12 -22.57
N TYR A 376 -5.81 2.24 -23.47
CA TYR A 376 -6.95 1.34 -23.25
C TYR A 376 -6.53 -0.12 -23.44
N VAL A 377 -7.18 -1.06 -22.75
CA VAL A 377 -6.91 -2.51 -22.93
C VAL A 377 -7.17 -2.94 -24.37
N ASP A 378 -8.14 -2.30 -25.03
CA ASP A 378 -8.48 -2.56 -26.44
C ASP A 378 -7.33 -2.29 -27.42
N SER A 379 -6.31 -1.53 -27.00
CA SER A 379 -5.11 -1.28 -27.79
C SER A 379 -4.15 -2.48 -27.84
N PHE A 380 -4.34 -3.50 -26.99
CA PHE A 380 -3.49 -4.68 -26.87
C PHE A 380 -4.29 -5.97 -27.10
N PRO A 381 -4.46 -6.41 -28.36
CA PRO A 381 -5.40 -7.47 -28.71
C PRO A 381 -5.04 -8.83 -28.11
N LYS A 382 -3.75 -9.19 -27.99
CA LYS A 382 -3.35 -10.50 -27.43
C LYS A 382 -3.52 -10.54 -25.91
N LEU A 383 -3.08 -9.49 -25.22
CA LEU A 383 -3.34 -9.36 -23.78
C LEU A 383 -4.85 -9.43 -23.49
N ARG A 384 -5.66 -8.70 -24.27
CA ARG A 384 -7.12 -8.72 -24.16
C ARG A 384 -7.70 -10.12 -24.37
N ALA A 385 -7.30 -10.80 -25.45
CA ALA A 385 -7.77 -12.15 -25.77
C ALA A 385 -7.47 -13.12 -24.62
N TRP A 386 -6.22 -13.10 -24.11
CA TRP A 386 -5.84 -13.91 -22.96
C TRP A 386 -6.64 -13.56 -21.70
N CYS A 387 -6.88 -12.27 -21.41
CA CYS A 387 -7.69 -11.86 -20.26
C CYS A 387 -9.11 -12.43 -20.32
N PHE A 388 -9.79 -12.34 -21.47
CA PHE A 388 -11.13 -12.90 -21.65
C PHE A 388 -11.14 -14.43 -21.51
N GLN A 389 -10.16 -15.11 -22.09
CA GLN A 389 -10.04 -16.55 -21.98
C GLN A 389 -9.79 -16.99 -20.54
N ASN A 390 -8.83 -16.36 -19.85
CA ASN A 390 -8.55 -16.65 -18.45
C ASN A 390 -9.80 -16.41 -17.57
N GLN A 391 -10.57 -15.34 -17.84
CA GLN A 391 -11.81 -15.07 -17.14
C GLN A 391 -12.89 -16.14 -17.41
N ALA A 392 -13.01 -16.62 -18.65
CA ALA A 392 -13.91 -17.72 -18.99
C ALA A 392 -13.52 -19.02 -18.26
N CYS A 393 -12.23 -19.38 -18.25
CA CYS A 393 -11.72 -20.54 -17.50
C CYS A 393 -11.93 -20.41 -15.98
N VAL A 394 -11.85 -19.19 -15.43
CA VAL A 394 -12.11 -18.91 -14.00
C VAL A 394 -13.60 -18.86 -13.67
N ALA A 395 -14.48 -18.57 -14.63
CA ALA A 395 -15.92 -18.52 -14.41
C ALA A 395 -16.58 -19.91 -14.49
N SER A 396 -16.19 -20.76 -15.45
CA SER A 396 -16.76 -22.10 -15.64
C SER A 396 -15.72 -23.23 -15.53
N THR A 397 -16.15 -24.40 -15.08
CA THR A 397 -15.32 -25.61 -15.15
C THR A 397 -15.04 -25.98 -16.62
N LEU A 398 -13.81 -26.37 -16.92
CA LEU A 398 -13.43 -26.75 -18.28
C LEU A 398 -13.95 -28.16 -18.59
N SER A 399 -14.58 -28.32 -19.75
CA SER A 399 -14.87 -29.65 -20.31
C SER A 399 -13.61 -30.20 -20.99
N GLY A 400 -13.39 -31.51 -20.89
CA GLY A 400 -12.15 -32.17 -21.28
C GLY A 400 -11.64 -31.84 -22.70
N LEU A 401 -10.35 -32.09 -22.93
CA LEU A 401 -9.62 -31.76 -24.17
C LEU A 401 -10.36 -32.23 -25.44
N CYS A 402 -10.85 -31.29 -26.26
CA CYS A 402 -11.42 -31.59 -27.57
C CYS A 402 -10.36 -31.38 -28.66
N SER A 403 -10.05 -32.38 -29.47
CA SER A 403 -8.94 -32.33 -30.45
C SER A 403 -9.12 -31.34 -31.62
N LYS A 404 -10.28 -30.66 -31.71
CA LYS A 404 -10.64 -29.80 -32.84
C LYS A 404 -10.19 -28.33 -32.71
N ASN A 405 -9.90 -27.84 -31.49
CA ASN A 405 -9.51 -26.42 -31.27
C ASN A 405 -7.97 -26.26 -31.33
N PRO A 406 -7.42 -25.22 -32.00
CA PRO A 406 -5.99 -24.92 -31.99
C PRO A 406 -5.38 -24.83 -30.58
N VAL A 407 -6.11 -24.27 -29.60
CA VAL A 407 -5.63 -24.16 -28.21
C VAL A 407 -5.44 -25.54 -27.58
N HIS A 408 -6.33 -26.49 -27.86
CA HIS A 408 -6.20 -27.87 -27.37
C HIS A 408 -5.05 -28.62 -28.05
N GLN A 409 -4.72 -28.29 -29.31
CA GLN A 409 -3.54 -28.86 -29.98
C GLN A 409 -2.24 -28.39 -29.33
N VAL A 410 -2.16 -27.11 -28.95
CA VAL A 410 -1.03 -26.57 -28.19
C VAL A 410 -0.96 -27.24 -26.80
N ALA A 411 -2.09 -27.38 -26.11
CA ALA A 411 -2.15 -28.08 -24.82
C ALA A 411 -1.64 -29.54 -24.93
N ASN A 412 -2.04 -30.26 -25.98
CA ASN A 412 -1.56 -31.62 -26.23
C ASN A 412 -0.05 -31.66 -26.52
N LYS A 413 0.49 -30.69 -27.27
CA LYS A 413 1.94 -30.59 -27.49
C LYS A 413 2.71 -30.34 -26.19
N ILE A 414 2.17 -29.49 -25.31
CA ILE A 414 2.76 -29.21 -23.98
C ILE A 414 2.71 -30.48 -23.11
N LEU A 415 1.57 -31.18 -23.08
CA LEU A 415 1.42 -32.44 -22.36
C LEU A 415 2.41 -33.50 -22.87
N ASP A 416 2.53 -33.68 -24.18
CA ASP A 416 3.49 -34.62 -24.78
C ASP A 416 4.93 -34.28 -24.41
N MET A 417 5.30 -33.00 -24.43
CA MET A 417 6.63 -32.54 -24.00
C MET A 417 6.90 -32.90 -22.54
N ILE A 418 5.95 -32.58 -21.65
CA ILE A 418 6.10 -32.81 -20.20
C ILE A 418 6.13 -34.31 -19.90
N CYS A 419 5.20 -35.10 -20.45
CA CYS A 419 5.14 -36.54 -20.25
C CYS A 419 6.39 -37.25 -20.79
N ARG A 420 6.93 -36.82 -21.95
CA ARG A 420 8.21 -37.36 -22.46
C ARG A 420 9.37 -37.06 -21.52
N LYS A 421 9.45 -35.84 -20.97
CA LYS A 421 10.46 -35.47 -19.96
C LYS A 421 10.35 -36.34 -18.70
N MET A 422 9.14 -36.60 -18.22
CA MET A 422 8.90 -37.47 -17.06
C MET A 422 9.36 -38.90 -17.31
N THR A 423 9.04 -39.47 -18.48
CA THR A 423 9.42 -40.87 -18.82
C THR A 423 10.92 -41.07 -19.00
N LYS A 424 11.68 -40.04 -19.39
CA LYS A 424 13.15 -40.11 -19.54
C LYS A 424 13.91 -39.95 -18.20
N GLY A 425 13.24 -39.54 -17.12
CA GLY A 425 13.87 -39.27 -15.81
C GLY A 425 13.82 -40.41 -14.78
N GLY A 426 13.40 -41.62 -15.17
CA GLY A 426 13.35 -42.77 -14.26
C GLY A 426 14.75 -43.28 -13.84
N PRO A 427 14.91 -43.86 -12.64
CA PRO A 427 16.17 -44.50 -12.28
C PRO A 427 16.43 -45.64 -13.26
N VAL A 428 17.62 -45.67 -13.85
CA VAL A 428 18.11 -46.84 -14.60
C VAL A 428 18.00 -48.04 -13.65
N SER A 429 17.05 -48.93 -13.93
CA SER A 429 16.91 -50.19 -13.23
C SER A 429 18.18 -51.00 -13.47
N GLY A 430 19.07 -50.99 -12.48
CA GLY A 430 20.23 -51.85 -12.45
C GLY A 430 19.78 -53.28 -12.22
N ASN A 431 19.64 -54.06 -13.28
CA ASN A 431 19.83 -55.50 -13.18
C ASN A 431 21.29 -55.81 -13.53
N LEU A 432 22.09 -56.03 -12.48
CA LEU A 432 23.38 -56.68 -12.54
C LEU A 432 23.18 -58.14 -12.96
N SER A 433 23.68 -58.52 -14.13
CA SER A 433 24.61 -59.65 -14.32
C SER A 433 24.71 -60.06 -15.79
N SER A 434 25.85 -59.75 -16.42
CA SER A 434 26.76 -60.75 -17.00
C SER A 434 27.86 -60.07 -17.82
N THR A 435 29.09 -60.35 -17.40
CA THR A 435 30.39 -59.99 -17.94
C THR A 435 30.58 -60.40 -19.41
N SER A 436 31.24 -59.56 -20.21
CA SER A 436 32.46 -59.84 -21.02
C SER A 436 32.55 -59.13 -22.39
N SER A 437 33.56 -58.27 -22.48
CA SER A 437 34.46 -57.93 -23.59
C SER A 437 34.00 -57.89 -25.07
N SER A 438 34.19 -56.70 -25.64
CA SER A 438 34.97 -56.38 -26.86
C SER A 438 34.26 -55.77 -28.08
N ASN A 439 34.92 -54.72 -28.59
CA ASN A 439 34.98 -54.16 -29.94
C ASN A 439 33.92 -53.14 -30.44
N ILE A 440 34.42 -51.91 -30.58
CA ILE A 440 34.35 -51.01 -31.75
C ILE A 440 33.02 -51.01 -32.54
N SER A 441 32.23 -49.95 -32.34
CA SER A 441 31.76 -49.13 -33.46
C SER A 441 31.49 -47.70 -32.97
N GLU A 442 32.28 -46.75 -33.47
CA GLU A 442 31.93 -45.34 -33.45
C GLU A 442 30.68 -45.16 -34.33
N SER A 443 29.58 -44.74 -33.72
CA SER A 443 28.49 -44.08 -34.44
C SER A 443 28.37 -42.67 -33.86
N PRO A 444 28.25 -41.63 -34.69
CA PRO A 444 28.40 -40.26 -34.24
C PRO A 444 27.31 -39.93 -33.25
N VAL A 445 27.74 -39.28 -32.17
CA VAL A 445 26.94 -38.56 -31.19
C VAL A 445 25.73 -37.92 -31.88
N ASN A 446 24.52 -38.35 -31.52
CA ASN A 446 23.28 -37.63 -31.82
C ASN A 446 23.28 -36.30 -31.02
N CYS A 447 24.15 -35.37 -31.41
CA CYS A 447 24.11 -33.96 -31.00
C CYS A 447 22.85 -33.23 -31.53
N ALA A 448 22.01 -33.92 -32.31
CA ALA A 448 20.78 -33.40 -32.90
C ALA A 448 19.53 -33.59 -32.02
N GLU A 449 19.51 -34.53 -31.06
CA GLU A 449 18.29 -34.79 -30.28
C GLU A 449 18.04 -33.79 -29.14
N ASP A 450 19.07 -33.08 -28.67
CA ASP A 450 18.91 -32.01 -27.68
C ASP A 450 18.33 -30.72 -28.29
N ALA A 451 18.49 -30.53 -29.60
CA ALA A 451 17.91 -29.40 -30.32
C ALA A 451 16.39 -29.50 -30.52
N CYS A 452 15.82 -30.72 -30.47
CA CYS A 452 14.39 -30.99 -30.65
C CYS A 452 13.54 -30.81 -29.37
N GLN A 453 14.12 -30.35 -28.26
CA GLN A 453 13.41 -30.28 -26.97
C GLN A 453 12.63 -28.98 -26.73
N ARG A 454 12.74 -27.96 -27.60
CA ARG A 454 12.16 -26.64 -27.37
C ARG A 454 10.94 -26.41 -28.27
N ILE A 455 9.76 -26.27 -27.65
CA ILE A 455 8.55 -25.81 -28.33
C ILE A 455 8.79 -24.34 -28.75
N PHE A 456 8.86 -24.06 -30.05
CA PHE A 456 8.99 -22.70 -30.59
C PHE A 456 7.59 -22.06 -30.78
N LEU A 457 6.91 -21.77 -29.68
CA LEU A 457 5.63 -21.06 -29.71
C LEU A 457 5.76 -19.70 -29.04
N PRO A 458 5.03 -18.68 -29.51
CA PRO A 458 4.89 -17.42 -28.80
C PRO A 458 4.35 -17.65 -27.38
N ALA A 459 4.82 -16.85 -26.43
CA ALA A 459 4.45 -17.02 -25.03
C ALA A 459 2.93 -16.91 -24.79
N TRP A 460 2.23 -16.05 -25.55
CA TRP A 460 0.77 -15.93 -25.49
C TRP A 460 0.03 -17.24 -25.80
N GLU A 461 0.44 -17.97 -26.84
CA GLU A 461 -0.19 -19.25 -27.23
C GLU A 461 0.00 -20.32 -26.15
N VAL A 462 1.15 -20.33 -25.49
CA VAL A 462 1.42 -21.21 -24.36
C VAL A 462 0.48 -20.88 -23.20
N LEU A 463 0.36 -19.60 -22.82
CA LEU A 463 -0.49 -19.16 -21.71
C LEU A 463 -1.98 -19.47 -21.91
N GLU A 464 -2.48 -19.38 -23.14
CA GLU A 464 -3.86 -19.77 -23.49
C GLU A 464 -4.11 -21.27 -23.32
N ALA A 465 -3.11 -22.11 -23.56
CA ALA A 465 -3.22 -23.55 -23.45
C ALA A 465 -3.09 -24.08 -22.00
N VAL A 466 -2.41 -23.35 -21.11
CA VAL A 466 -2.12 -23.78 -19.73
C VAL A 466 -3.37 -24.24 -18.95
N PRO A 467 -4.53 -23.54 -18.93
CA PRO A 467 -5.69 -23.97 -18.14
C PRO A 467 -6.16 -25.40 -18.48
N PHE A 468 -6.08 -25.77 -19.75
CA PHE A 468 -6.47 -27.10 -20.22
C PHE A 468 -5.44 -28.18 -19.84
N VAL A 469 -4.15 -27.83 -19.82
CA VAL A 469 -3.09 -28.71 -19.29
C VAL A 469 -3.32 -28.96 -17.80
N LEU A 470 -3.67 -27.91 -17.05
CA LEU A 470 -3.94 -28.01 -15.60
C LEU A 470 -5.16 -28.85 -15.28
N GLU A 471 -6.26 -28.68 -16.02
CA GLU A 471 -7.44 -29.52 -15.87
C GLU A 471 -7.08 -30.98 -16.10
N ALA A 472 -6.43 -31.31 -17.22
CA ALA A 472 -6.03 -32.67 -17.54
C ALA A 472 -5.12 -33.29 -16.45
N PHE A 473 -4.17 -32.52 -15.91
CA PHE A 473 -3.30 -32.94 -14.83
C PHE A 473 -4.04 -33.17 -13.50
N LEU A 474 -4.90 -32.24 -13.08
CA LEU A 474 -5.71 -32.41 -11.87
C LEU A 474 -6.67 -33.59 -11.99
N THR A 475 -7.35 -33.73 -13.13
CA THR A 475 -8.24 -34.86 -13.42
C THR A 475 -7.48 -36.18 -13.39
N ALA A 476 -6.32 -36.26 -14.06
CA ALA A 476 -5.50 -37.49 -14.08
C ALA A 476 -5.00 -37.86 -12.67
N CYS A 477 -4.60 -36.88 -11.86
CA CYS A 477 -4.20 -37.11 -10.48
C CYS A 477 -5.38 -37.54 -9.60
N ALA A 478 -6.56 -36.93 -9.76
CA ALA A 478 -7.76 -37.28 -8.99
C ALA A 478 -8.26 -38.70 -9.28
N TYR A 479 -8.07 -39.19 -10.51
CA TYR A 479 -8.36 -40.58 -10.90
C TYR A 479 -7.20 -41.56 -10.67
N GLY A 480 -6.09 -41.11 -10.06
CA GLY A 480 -4.93 -41.96 -9.77
C GLY A 480 -4.13 -42.43 -10.99
N ARG A 481 -4.31 -41.80 -12.15
CA ARG A 481 -3.53 -42.07 -13.38
C ARG A 481 -2.16 -41.39 -13.37
N LEU A 482 -2.04 -40.29 -12.64
CA LEU A 482 -0.82 -39.53 -12.45
C LEU A 482 -0.49 -39.50 -10.95
N SER A 483 0.77 -39.75 -10.57
CA SER A 483 1.18 -39.61 -9.18
C SER A 483 1.24 -38.12 -8.78
N SER A 484 1.09 -37.81 -7.50
CA SER A 484 1.27 -36.46 -6.95
C SER A 484 2.66 -35.87 -7.23
N ARG A 485 3.69 -36.74 -7.24
CA ARG A 485 5.06 -36.37 -7.61
C ARG A 485 5.14 -35.97 -9.07
N ASP A 486 4.55 -36.75 -9.96
CA ASP A 486 4.54 -36.46 -11.40
C ASP A 486 3.71 -35.22 -11.71
N LEU A 487 2.58 -35.00 -11.02
CA LEU A 487 1.84 -33.75 -11.09
C LEU A 487 2.74 -32.56 -10.75
N THR A 488 3.46 -32.64 -9.63
CA THR A 488 4.31 -31.54 -9.15
C THR A 488 5.49 -31.29 -10.10
N THR A 489 6.13 -32.34 -10.62
CA THR A 489 7.22 -32.19 -11.62
C THR A 489 6.69 -31.64 -12.93
N GLY A 490 5.49 -32.00 -13.36
CA GLY A 490 4.89 -31.46 -14.60
C GLY A 490 4.55 -29.98 -14.51
N LEU A 491 4.00 -29.55 -13.37
CA LEU A 491 3.81 -28.12 -13.10
C LEU A 491 5.14 -27.38 -13.02
N ARG A 492 6.16 -28.01 -12.44
CA ARG A 492 7.51 -27.45 -12.35
C ARG A 492 8.15 -27.27 -13.73
N ASP A 493 8.08 -28.30 -14.58
CA ASP A 493 8.59 -28.26 -15.95
C ASP A 493 7.91 -27.18 -16.79
N LEU A 494 6.61 -26.94 -16.56
CA LEU A 494 5.87 -25.86 -17.22
C LEU A 494 6.36 -24.47 -16.79
N VAL A 495 6.64 -24.27 -15.50
CA VAL A 495 7.19 -23.00 -14.99
C VAL A 495 8.64 -22.80 -15.41
N ASP A 496 9.44 -23.86 -15.45
CA ASP A 496 10.83 -23.79 -15.94
C ASP A 496 10.89 -23.55 -17.45
N PHE A 497 9.90 -24.04 -18.20
CA PHE A 497 9.75 -23.74 -19.64
C PHE A 497 9.35 -22.28 -19.88
N LEU A 498 8.32 -21.80 -19.17
CA LEU A 498 7.84 -20.43 -19.27
C LEU A 498 7.39 -19.93 -17.88
N PRO A 499 8.19 -19.09 -17.19
CA PRO A 499 7.84 -18.62 -15.86
C PRO A 499 6.51 -17.87 -15.79
N ALA A 500 6.10 -17.19 -16.87
CA ALA A 500 4.79 -16.55 -16.99
C ALA A 500 3.60 -17.51 -16.74
N SER A 501 3.75 -18.82 -17.00
CA SER A 501 2.70 -19.83 -16.78
C SER A 501 2.22 -19.88 -15.34
N LEU A 502 3.08 -19.53 -14.37
CA LEU A 502 2.76 -19.46 -12.95
C LEU A 502 1.52 -18.58 -12.66
N ALA A 503 1.34 -17.51 -13.44
CA ALA A 503 0.16 -16.67 -13.40
C ALA A 503 -1.15 -17.44 -13.61
N VAL A 504 -1.16 -18.27 -14.64
CA VAL A 504 -2.31 -19.03 -15.09
C VAL A 504 -2.55 -20.19 -14.13
N ILE A 505 -1.48 -20.85 -13.67
CA ILE A 505 -1.54 -21.86 -12.61
C ILE A 505 -2.24 -21.29 -11.39
N ILE A 506 -1.76 -20.15 -10.88
CA ILE A 506 -2.36 -19.53 -9.69
C ILE A 506 -3.82 -19.13 -9.96
N SER A 507 -4.12 -18.47 -11.07
CA SER A 507 -5.47 -18.01 -11.38
C SER A 507 -6.46 -19.17 -11.50
N TYR A 508 -6.08 -20.26 -12.17
CA TYR A 508 -6.93 -21.42 -12.38
C TYR A 508 -7.12 -22.23 -11.09
N LEU A 509 -6.03 -22.57 -10.39
CA LEU A 509 -6.11 -23.33 -9.15
C LEU A 509 -6.86 -22.55 -8.06
N SER A 510 -6.71 -21.23 -7.99
CA SER A 510 -7.49 -20.38 -7.07
C SER A 510 -8.99 -20.49 -7.34
N ALA A 511 -9.41 -20.44 -8.60
CA ALA A 511 -10.80 -20.61 -8.99
C ALA A 511 -11.33 -22.00 -8.59
N GLU A 512 -10.58 -23.06 -8.87
CA GLU A 512 -10.94 -24.42 -8.48
C GLU A 512 -11.03 -24.63 -6.96
N ILE A 513 -10.20 -23.94 -6.17
CA ILE A 513 -10.29 -23.94 -4.70
C ILE A 513 -11.60 -23.31 -4.25
N THR A 514 -11.96 -22.14 -4.81
CA THR A 514 -13.21 -21.45 -4.46
C THR A 514 -14.47 -22.21 -4.90
N ARG A 515 -14.37 -23.02 -5.98
CA ARG A 515 -15.45 -23.88 -6.44
C ARG A 515 -15.70 -25.06 -5.51
N GLY A 516 -14.68 -25.55 -4.80
CA GLY A 516 -14.81 -26.63 -3.82
C GLY A 516 -15.21 -27.99 -4.42
N ILE A 517 -14.99 -28.21 -5.72
CA ILE A 517 -15.41 -29.44 -6.44
C ILE A 517 -14.46 -30.61 -6.15
N TRP A 518 -13.18 -30.31 -5.94
CA TRP A 518 -12.14 -31.32 -5.77
C TRP A 518 -12.13 -31.92 -4.37
N LYS A 519 -12.03 -33.24 -4.28
CA LYS A 519 -11.91 -33.94 -2.99
C LYS A 519 -10.61 -33.52 -2.26
N PRO A 520 -10.66 -33.33 -0.94
CA PRO A 520 -9.47 -33.04 -0.16
C PRO A 520 -8.55 -34.26 -0.09
N VAL A 521 -7.25 -34.02 0.00
CA VAL A 521 -6.20 -35.04 0.03
C VAL A 521 -5.38 -34.95 1.30
N ALA A 522 -4.90 -36.10 1.77
CA ALA A 522 -4.13 -36.25 2.99
C ALA A 522 -2.65 -35.86 2.80
N MET A 523 -2.18 -34.94 3.64
CA MET A 523 -0.78 -34.50 3.68
C MET A 523 0.07 -35.47 4.53
N ASN A 524 0.20 -36.72 4.06
CA ASN A 524 0.70 -37.88 4.82
C ASN A 524 2.23 -38.09 4.77
N GLY A 525 2.95 -37.38 3.91
CA GLY A 525 4.40 -37.53 3.69
C GLY A 525 4.78 -38.60 2.65
N ILE A 526 3.81 -39.40 2.18
CA ILE A 526 4.01 -40.45 1.17
C ILE A 526 3.62 -39.90 -0.20
N ASP A 527 2.35 -39.54 -0.35
CA ASP A 527 1.81 -38.98 -1.58
C ASP A 527 2.05 -37.47 -1.61
N TRP A 528 1.80 -36.80 -0.49
CA TRP A 528 1.93 -35.35 -0.37
C TRP A 528 2.85 -34.96 0.77
N PRO A 529 3.54 -33.80 0.71
CA PRO A 529 4.42 -33.33 1.79
C PRO A 529 3.73 -33.31 3.17
N SER A 530 4.39 -33.77 4.23
CA SER A 530 3.79 -33.80 5.58
C SER A 530 4.12 -32.54 6.41
N PRO A 531 3.12 -31.80 6.94
CA PRO A 531 3.34 -30.67 7.85
C PRO A 531 3.64 -31.12 9.30
N ALA A 532 3.51 -32.41 9.62
CA ALA A 532 3.45 -32.92 11.00
C ALA A 532 4.62 -32.48 11.90
N ALA A 533 5.83 -32.34 11.34
CA ALA A 533 7.01 -31.93 12.11
C ALA A 533 6.91 -30.51 12.69
N ASN A 534 6.24 -29.58 12.00
CA ASN A 534 6.22 -28.16 12.38
C ASN A 534 4.82 -27.64 12.72
N LEU A 535 3.75 -28.37 12.38
CA LEU A 535 2.37 -27.88 12.50
C LEU A 535 2.03 -27.42 13.93
N LEU A 536 2.34 -28.23 14.94
CA LEU A 536 2.08 -27.88 16.34
C LEU A 536 2.89 -26.66 16.80
N SER A 537 4.15 -26.54 16.36
CA SER A 537 4.99 -25.38 16.68
C SER A 537 4.40 -24.11 16.07
N VAL A 538 4.04 -24.15 14.79
CA VAL A 538 3.46 -23.01 14.06
C VAL A 538 2.12 -22.62 14.66
N GLU A 539 1.25 -23.57 15.02
CA GLU A 539 -0.03 -23.28 15.68
C GLU A 539 0.15 -22.64 17.06
N LEU A 540 1.14 -23.09 17.85
CA LEU A 540 1.46 -22.49 19.14
C LEU A 540 2.01 -21.06 18.98
N GLU A 541 2.94 -20.84 18.06
CA GLU A 541 3.49 -19.51 17.75
C GLU A 541 2.40 -18.55 17.24
N MET A 542 1.48 -19.04 16.40
CA MET A 542 0.32 -18.26 15.96
C MET A 542 -0.58 -17.86 17.13
N LYS A 543 -0.85 -18.80 18.06
CA LYS A 543 -1.64 -18.51 19.28
C LYS A 543 -0.93 -17.49 20.17
N GLU A 544 0.39 -17.57 20.31
CA GLU A 544 1.19 -16.60 21.08
C GLU A 544 1.15 -15.21 20.46
N ILE A 545 1.31 -15.10 19.13
CA ILE A 545 1.19 -13.83 18.40
C ILE A 545 -0.18 -13.20 18.63
N LEU A 546 -1.26 -13.98 18.49
CA LEU A 546 -2.62 -13.49 18.69
C LEU A 546 -2.89 -13.10 20.14
N ALA A 547 -2.40 -13.89 21.10
CA ALA A 547 -2.50 -13.58 22.52
C ALA A 547 -1.75 -12.28 22.88
N SER A 548 -0.59 -12.00 22.25
CA SER A 548 0.14 -10.74 22.44
C SER A 548 -0.66 -9.50 22.01
N ALA A 549 -1.56 -9.67 21.04
CA ALA A 549 -2.50 -8.64 20.59
C ALA A 549 -3.85 -8.66 21.35
N GLY A 550 -4.03 -9.56 22.33
CA GLY A 550 -5.25 -9.71 23.12
C GLY A 550 -6.37 -10.51 22.45
N VAL A 551 -6.09 -11.23 21.36
CA VAL A 551 -7.06 -12.07 20.64
C VAL A 551 -6.91 -13.52 21.08
N THR A 552 -8.02 -14.15 21.48
CA THR A 552 -8.04 -15.57 21.89
C THR A 552 -8.80 -16.40 20.88
N LEU A 553 -8.16 -17.44 20.35
CA LEU A 553 -8.82 -18.41 19.47
C LEU A 553 -9.55 -19.46 20.32
N SER A 554 -10.85 -19.59 20.10
CA SER A 554 -11.61 -20.73 20.65
C SER A 554 -11.00 -22.03 20.10
N ASN A 555 -10.71 -22.99 20.98
CA ASN A 555 -10.02 -24.25 20.66
C ASN A 555 -10.89 -25.25 19.86
N VAL A 556 -11.82 -24.75 19.04
CA VAL A 556 -12.95 -25.46 18.41
C VAL A 556 -12.51 -26.42 17.30
N TYR A 557 -11.25 -26.35 16.88
CA TYR A 557 -10.77 -27.10 15.71
C TYR A 557 -9.58 -27.98 16.10
N ALA A 558 -9.87 -29.05 16.84
CA ALA A 558 -8.93 -30.16 16.93
C ALA A 558 -8.72 -30.69 15.52
N CYS A 559 -7.55 -30.43 14.92
CA CYS A 559 -7.17 -31.04 13.66
C CYS A 559 -7.34 -32.56 13.84
N GLY A 560 -8.08 -33.20 12.94
CA GLY A 560 -8.10 -34.66 12.87
C GLY A 560 -6.68 -35.22 12.74
N PRO A 561 -6.48 -36.53 12.93
CA PRO A 561 -5.15 -37.13 12.99
C PRO A 561 -4.28 -36.92 11.74
N VAL A 562 -4.88 -36.54 10.59
CA VAL A 562 -4.15 -36.21 9.35
C VAL A 562 -4.63 -34.88 8.77
N PRO A 563 -3.74 -33.91 8.52
CA PRO A 563 -4.09 -32.65 7.90
C PRO A 563 -4.47 -32.83 6.42
N MET A 564 -5.58 -32.21 6.01
CA MET A 564 -6.17 -32.36 4.68
C MET A 564 -6.18 -31.02 3.94
N LEU A 565 -5.83 -31.02 2.66
CA LEU A 565 -5.94 -29.85 1.77
C LEU A 565 -6.73 -30.19 0.51
N PRO A 566 -7.50 -29.27 -0.07
CA PRO A 566 -8.08 -29.46 -1.41
C PRO A 566 -6.99 -29.81 -2.43
N LEU A 567 -7.25 -30.75 -3.35
CA LEU A 567 -6.26 -31.20 -4.34
C LEU A 567 -5.55 -30.03 -5.09
N PRO A 568 -6.25 -29.01 -5.62
CA PRO A 568 -5.58 -27.87 -6.26
C PRO A 568 -4.66 -27.09 -5.32
N MET A 569 -5.03 -26.98 -4.03
CA MET A 569 -4.20 -26.34 -3.01
C MET A 569 -2.96 -27.17 -2.70
N ALA A 570 -3.11 -28.49 -2.54
CA ALA A 570 -2.00 -29.40 -2.31
C ALA A 570 -0.99 -29.36 -3.47
N ALA A 571 -1.48 -29.31 -4.72
CA ALA A 571 -0.67 -29.16 -5.92
C ALA A 571 0.09 -27.83 -5.96
N LEU A 572 -0.61 -26.71 -5.67
CA LEU A 572 0.02 -25.39 -5.65
C LEU A 572 1.09 -25.29 -4.55
N VAL A 573 0.80 -25.72 -3.33
CA VAL A 573 1.76 -25.68 -2.22
C VAL A 573 2.97 -26.56 -2.53
N SER A 574 2.75 -27.77 -3.06
CA SER A 574 3.83 -28.70 -3.46
C SER A 574 4.71 -28.14 -4.56
N LEU A 575 4.14 -27.46 -5.56
CA LEU A 575 4.91 -26.73 -6.56
C LEU A 575 5.76 -25.64 -5.87
N THR A 576 5.17 -24.86 -4.98
CA THR A 576 5.85 -23.69 -4.41
C THR A 576 7.03 -24.04 -3.51
N ILE A 577 6.96 -25.17 -2.79
CA ILE A 577 8.06 -25.66 -1.95
C ILE A 577 9.22 -26.26 -2.77
N THR A 578 9.02 -26.55 -4.06
CA THR A 578 10.10 -27.03 -4.94
C THR A 578 10.90 -25.91 -5.57
N PHE A 579 10.40 -24.66 -5.58
CA PHE A 579 11.22 -23.52 -6.00
C PHE A 579 12.42 -23.38 -5.07
N LYS A 580 13.62 -23.63 -5.61
CA LYS A 580 14.83 -23.11 -4.99
C LYS A 580 14.69 -21.59 -4.97
N LEU A 581 14.89 -20.99 -3.81
CA LEU A 581 14.92 -19.53 -3.62
C LEU A 581 16.20 -18.95 -4.22
N ASP A 582 16.42 -19.17 -5.51
CA ASP A 582 17.50 -18.57 -6.26
C ASP A 582 17.13 -17.11 -6.56
N LYS A 583 18.12 -16.21 -6.48
CA LYS A 583 17.96 -14.76 -6.70
C LYS A 583 17.29 -14.44 -8.05
N ASN A 584 17.45 -15.32 -9.03
CA ASN A 584 16.95 -15.13 -10.39
C ASN A 584 15.42 -15.29 -10.52
N MET A 585 14.71 -15.77 -9.49
CA MET A 585 13.25 -15.97 -9.51
C MET A 585 12.51 -15.15 -8.45
N GLU A 586 13.13 -14.13 -7.85
CA GLU A 586 12.51 -13.30 -6.79
C GLU A 586 11.16 -12.68 -7.21
N TYR A 587 11.00 -12.32 -8.49
CA TYR A 587 9.76 -11.78 -9.06
C TYR A 587 8.60 -12.78 -9.01
N ALA A 588 8.86 -14.09 -9.18
CA ALA A 588 7.85 -15.14 -9.11
C ALA A 588 7.39 -15.39 -7.66
N HIS A 589 8.33 -15.37 -6.71
CA HIS A 589 8.03 -15.58 -5.28
C HIS A 589 7.08 -14.52 -4.72
N ALA A 590 7.22 -13.27 -5.18
CA ALA A 590 6.38 -12.16 -4.72
C ALA A 590 4.89 -12.33 -5.10
N VAL A 591 4.60 -13.05 -6.19
CA VAL A 591 3.24 -13.40 -6.62
C VAL A 591 2.72 -14.60 -5.82
N ILE A 592 3.56 -15.62 -5.65
CA ILE A 592 3.22 -16.89 -4.98
C ILE A 592 2.73 -16.69 -3.54
N GLY A 593 3.44 -15.90 -2.73
CA GLY A 593 3.08 -15.71 -1.31
C GLY A 593 1.68 -15.12 -1.15
N GLN A 594 1.42 -14.03 -1.86
CA GLN A 594 0.12 -13.38 -1.78
C GLN A 594 -1.00 -14.24 -2.38
N ALA A 595 -0.69 -15.01 -3.41
CA ALA A 595 -1.62 -15.96 -4.01
C ALA A 595 -2.05 -17.05 -3.02
N LEU A 596 -1.11 -17.68 -2.32
CA LEU A 596 -1.42 -18.71 -1.33
C LEU A 596 -2.24 -18.18 -0.17
N GLU A 597 -1.93 -16.98 0.33
CA GLU A 597 -2.76 -16.31 1.35
C GLU A 597 -4.19 -16.13 0.85
N ASN A 598 -4.39 -15.60 -0.37
CA ASN A 598 -5.71 -15.40 -0.94
C ASN A 598 -6.47 -16.72 -1.17
N CYS A 599 -5.78 -17.76 -1.67
CA CYS A 599 -6.35 -19.09 -1.83
C CYS A 599 -6.73 -19.72 -0.49
N SER A 600 -5.94 -19.51 0.57
CA SER A 600 -6.22 -20.04 1.90
C SER A 600 -7.50 -19.45 2.50
N ALA A 601 -7.73 -18.15 2.28
CA ALA A 601 -8.94 -17.47 2.74
C ALA A 601 -10.24 -18.03 2.09
N GLY A 602 -10.14 -18.60 0.88
CA GLY A 602 -11.26 -19.26 0.20
C GLY A 602 -11.43 -20.74 0.54
N SER A 603 -10.63 -21.29 1.46
CA SER A 603 -10.63 -22.72 1.82
C SER A 603 -11.01 -22.91 3.30
N PRO A 604 -11.52 -24.08 3.70
CA PRO A 604 -11.86 -24.32 5.10
C PRO A 604 -10.61 -24.26 5.99
N TRP A 605 -10.77 -23.68 7.17
CA TRP A 605 -9.77 -23.77 8.24
C TRP A 605 -9.50 -25.24 8.59
N PRO A 606 -8.24 -25.70 8.84
CA PRO A 606 -6.99 -24.95 9.04
C PRO A 606 -6.01 -25.00 7.85
N SER A 607 -6.42 -24.61 6.63
CA SER A 607 -5.53 -24.64 5.46
C SER A 607 -4.26 -23.79 5.60
N MET A 608 -4.36 -22.56 6.13
CA MET A 608 -3.22 -21.65 6.24
C MET A 608 -2.15 -22.13 7.25
N PRO A 609 -2.49 -22.62 8.46
CA PRO A 609 -1.52 -23.29 9.34
C PRO A 609 -0.76 -24.44 8.66
N ILE A 610 -1.45 -25.27 7.86
CA ILE A 610 -0.83 -26.38 7.11
C ILE A 610 0.17 -25.84 6.09
N ILE A 611 -0.22 -24.83 5.30
CA ILE A 611 0.65 -24.17 4.31
C ILE A 611 1.86 -23.55 4.99
N GLY A 612 1.65 -22.81 6.07
CA GLY A 612 2.70 -22.19 6.88
C GLY A 612 3.69 -23.22 7.42
N ALA A 613 3.21 -24.35 7.95
CA ALA A 613 4.06 -25.43 8.43
C ALA A 613 4.95 -26.04 7.33
N LEU A 614 4.41 -26.23 6.11
CA LEU A 614 5.19 -26.77 4.98
C LEU A 614 6.24 -25.76 4.47
N TRP A 615 5.90 -24.48 4.46
CA TRP A 615 6.82 -23.43 4.02
C TRP A 615 7.94 -23.17 5.02
N THR A 616 7.64 -23.15 6.32
CA THR A 616 8.67 -22.99 7.37
C THR A 616 9.68 -24.14 7.38
N GLN A 617 9.26 -25.36 7.04
CA GLN A 617 10.17 -26.50 6.87
C GLN A 617 11.23 -26.27 5.79
N LYS A 618 10.86 -25.60 4.69
CA LYS A 618 11.74 -25.38 3.53
C LYS A 618 12.50 -24.07 3.59
N VAL A 619 11.91 -23.04 4.15
CA VAL A 619 12.42 -21.67 4.10
C VAL A 619 12.58 -21.10 5.51
N ARG A 620 13.55 -21.65 6.26
CA ARG A 620 13.81 -21.24 7.65
C ARG A 620 14.10 -19.74 7.81
N ARG A 621 14.74 -19.13 6.82
CA ARG A 621 15.06 -17.68 6.84
C ARG A 621 13.84 -16.76 6.91
N TRP A 622 12.66 -17.23 6.49
CA TRP A 622 11.43 -16.44 6.44
C TRP A 622 10.39 -16.97 7.44
N HIS A 623 10.80 -17.80 8.39
CA HIS A 623 9.93 -18.47 9.37
C HIS A 623 8.97 -17.47 10.04
N ASP A 624 9.52 -16.44 10.69
CA ASP A 624 8.74 -15.44 11.42
C ASP A 624 7.71 -14.73 10.52
N PHE A 625 8.10 -14.41 9.28
CA PHE A 625 7.20 -13.77 8.32
C PHE A 625 6.04 -14.70 7.91
N ILE A 626 6.33 -15.98 7.68
CA ILE A 626 5.34 -16.98 7.28
C ILE A 626 4.37 -17.25 8.44
N VAL A 627 4.87 -17.40 9.66
CA VAL A 627 4.05 -17.61 10.87
C VAL A 627 3.16 -16.40 11.12
N LEU A 628 3.72 -15.18 11.02
CA LEU A 628 2.94 -13.94 11.13
C LEU A 628 1.86 -13.82 10.05
N SER A 629 2.16 -14.19 8.80
CA SER A 629 1.16 -14.14 7.72
C SER A 629 0.06 -15.17 7.95
N SER A 630 0.43 -16.34 8.48
CA SER A 630 -0.51 -17.40 8.86
C SER A 630 -1.42 -16.98 10.00
N SER A 631 -0.95 -16.20 10.98
CA SER A 631 -1.76 -15.69 12.09
C SER A 631 -2.84 -14.67 11.68
N LEU A 632 -2.83 -14.17 10.44
CA LEU A 632 -3.87 -13.26 9.92
C LEU A 632 -5.12 -14.02 9.43
N SER A 633 -5.01 -15.31 9.14
CA SER A 633 -6.10 -16.10 8.56
C SER A 633 -7.37 -16.24 9.43
N PRO A 634 -7.34 -16.24 10.78
CA PRO A 634 -8.57 -16.24 11.58
C PRO A 634 -9.49 -15.05 11.29
N PHE A 635 -8.91 -13.89 10.98
CA PHE A 635 -9.65 -12.66 10.73
C PHE A 635 -10.40 -12.66 9.38
N THR A 636 -10.18 -13.65 8.50
CA THR A 636 -10.96 -13.82 7.27
C THR A 636 -12.21 -14.67 7.49
N CYS A 637 -12.21 -15.49 8.54
CA CYS A 637 -13.20 -16.54 8.74
C CYS A 637 -14.18 -16.24 9.89
N ASP A 638 -13.71 -15.61 10.97
CA ASP A 638 -14.52 -15.42 12.19
C ASP A 638 -14.72 -13.94 12.55
N LYS A 639 -15.99 -13.52 12.65
CA LYS A 639 -16.37 -12.15 13.04
C LYS A 639 -16.01 -11.84 14.49
N GLU A 640 -15.97 -12.82 15.38
CA GLU A 640 -15.65 -12.58 16.79
C GLU A 640 -14.17 -12.23 16.98
N THR A 641 -13.26 -12.90 16.25
CA THR A 641 -11.83 -12.51 16.26
C THR A 641 -11.61 -11.08 15.75
N ILE A 642 -12.37 -10.63 14.74
CA ILE A 642 -12.34 -9.24 14.27
C ILE A 642 -12.83 -8.29 15.37
N ALA A 643 -13.92 -8.64 16.05
CA ALA A 643 -14.47 -7.86 17.16
C ALA A 643 -13.46 -7.69 18.30
N GLN A 644 -12.84 -8.80 18.73
CA GLN A 644 -11.79 -8.79 19.75
C GLN A 644 -10.62 -7.91 19.33
N LEU A 645 -10.12 -8.04 18.09
CA LEU A 645 -9.01 -7.23 17.59
C LEU A 645 -9.31 -5.74 17.62
N ILE A 646 -10.51 -5.33 17.18
CA ILE A 646 -10.92 -3.92 17.20
C ILE A 646 -11.01 -3.43 18.65
N ARG A 647 -11.60 -4.20 19.57
CA ARG A 647 -11.65 -3.87 21.00
C ARG A 647 -10.26 -3.69 21.60
N CYS A 648 -9.33 -4.59 21.29
CA CYS A 648 -7.94 -4.51 21.71
C CYS A 648 -7.23 -3.27 21.16
N CYS A 649 -7.53 -2.84 19.93
CA CYS A 649 -7.00 -1.58 19.40
C CYS A 649 -7.43 -0.38 20.25
N PHE A 650 -8.72 -0.31 20.64
CA PHE A 650 -9.22 0.75 21.50
C PHE A 650 -8.62 0.67 22.91
N SER A 651 -8.58 -0.51 23.52
CA SER A 651 -8.05 -0.68 24.87
C SER A 651 -6.56 -0.35 24.95
N SER A 652 -5.73 -0.81 24.00
CA SER A 652 -4.30 -0.47 23.96
C SER A 652 -4.06 1.03 23.73
N PHE A 653 -4.85 1.67 22.87
CA PHE A 653 -4.67 3.10 22.58
C PHE A 653 -5.16 4.02 23.71
N LEU A 654 -6.24 3.65 24.40
CA LEU A 654 -6.92 4.50 25.39
C LEU A 654 -6.55 4.20 26.84
N SER A 655 -6.09 2.99 27.18
CA SER A 655 -5.74 2.58 28.55
C SER A 655 -4.39 3.11 29.05
N GLY A 656 -3.59 3.78 28.20
CA GLY A 656 -2.28 4.30 28.57
C GLY A 656 -2.34 5.62 29.36
N SER A 657 -1.52 5.74 30.42
CA SER A 657 -1.17 7.04 31.00
C SER A 657 -0.52 7.94 29.93
N ASN A 658 -0.48 9.26 30.17
CA ASN A 658 -0.29 10.39 29.23
C ASN A 658 0.76 10.30 28.09
N TYR A 659 1.51 9.21 27.92
CA TYR A 659 2.65 9.08 27.00
C TYR A 659 2.68 7.85 26.07
N HIS A 660 1.69 6.94 26.05
CA HIS A 660 1.83 5.66 25.31
C HIS A 660 0.70 5.24 24.35
N GLY A 661 -0.09 6.17 23.80
CA GLY A 661 -1.23 5.82 22.92
C GLY A 661 -0.85 5.07 21.63
N VAL A 662 -0.03 5.68 20.75
CA VAL A 662 0.32 5.06 19.45
C VAL A 662 1.34 3.93 19.60
N SER A 663 2.28 4.05 20.55
CA SER A 663 3.29 3.03 20.80
C SER A 663 2.68 1.75 21.37
N SER A 664 1.65 1.83 22.21
CA SER A 664 0.93 0.65 22.69
C SER A 664 0.07 0.02 21.58
N LEU A 665 -0.52 0.83 20.70
CA LEU A 665 -1.32 0.34 19.58
C LEU A 665 -0.49 -0.42 18.54
N LEU A 666 0.69 0.10 18.17
CA LEU A 666 1.55 -0.49 17.14
C LEU A 666 2.59 -1.49 17.70
N GLY A 667 2.80 -1.50 19.02
CA GLY A 667 3.86 -2.26 19.68
C GLY A 667 5.19 -1.50 19.74
N HIS A 668 6.11 -1.94 20.61
CA HIS A 668 7.46 -1.39 20.68
C HIS A 668 8.31 -1.98 19.54
N SER A 669 9.02 -1.12 18.81
CA SER A 669 9.97 -1.58 17.79
C SER A 669 11.14 -2.31 18.45
N ILE A 670 11.16 -3.64 18.32
CA ILE A 670 12.33 -4.53 18.29
C ILE A 670 13.53 -3.98 19.07
N SER A 671 13.53 -4.14 20.40
CA SER A 671 14.76 -4.09 21.19
C SER A 671 15.25 -5.52 21.42
N THR A 672 16.32 -5.86 20.71
CA THR A 672 17.29 -6.93 20.96
C THR A 672 17.12 -7.72 22.29
N SER A 673 16.34 -8.79 22.28
CA SER A 673 16.55 -9.93 23.17
C SER A 673 16.36 -11.21 22.35
N LYS A 674 17.33 -12.12 22.47
CA LYS A 674 17.56 -13.23 21.53
C LYS A 674 16.59 -14.41 21.68
N ASN A 675 15.56 -14.31 22.51
CA ASN A 675 14.56 -15.37 22.70
C ASN A 675 13.16 -14.74 22.55
N PHE A 676 12.57 -14.88 21.34
CA PHE A 676 11.28 -14.34 20.86
C PHE A 676 11.07 -12.81 20.94
N PRO A 677 11.26 -12.04 19.83
CA PRO A 677 11.34 -10.58 19.90
C PRO A 677 10.10 -9.81 19.37
N PHE A 678 8.89 -10.38 19.37
CA PHE A 678 7.73 -9.70 18.79
C PHE A 678 6.54 -9.61 19.75
N THR A 679 6.50 -8.58 20.60
CA THR A 679 5.21 -8.12 21.15
C THR A 679 4.49 -7.34 20.06
N ILE A 680 3.61 -8.01 19.32
CA ILE A 680 2.90 -7.40 18.20
C ILE A 680 1.68 -6.66 18.74
N GLY A 681 1.64 -5.34 18.55
CA GLY A 681 0.50 -4.53 18.95
C GLY A 681 -0.76 -4.85 18.13
N PRO A 682 -1.96 -4.74 18.70
CA PRO A 682 -3.21 -5.04 18.00
C PRO A 682 -3.42 -4.17 16.76
N GLY A 683 -2.95 -2.92 16.77
CA GLY A 683 -3.00 -2.02 15.61
C GLY A 683 -2.15 -2.50 14.44
N TYR A 684 -1.03 -3.17 14.69
CA TYR A 684 -0.21 -3.74 13.62
C TYR A 684 -0.93 -4.88 12.89
N LEU A 685 -1.53 -5.81 13.65
CA LEU A 685 -2.37 -6.88 13.07
C LEU A 685 -3.59 -6.30 12.36
N TYR A 686 -4.22 -5.27 12.93
CA TYR A 686 -5.34 -4.60 12.28
C TYR A 686 -4.98 -4.04 10.91
N VAL A 687 -3.88 -3.29 10.79
CA VAL A 687 -3.46 -2.70 9.50
C VAL A 687 -3.18 -3.79 8.45
N ARG A 688 -2.65 -4.95 8.87
CA ARG A 688 -2.38 -6.08 7.98
C ARG A 688 -3.65 -6.84 7.56
N SER A 689 -4.62 -7.00 8.46
CA SER A 689 -5.82 -7.81 8.24
C SER A 689 -7.03 -7.03 7.73
N CYS A 690 -7.13 -5.72 7.99
CA CYS A 690 -8.37 -4.96 7.78
C CYS A 690 -8.94 -5.00 6.35
N ARG A 691 -8.10 -5.27 5.34
CA ARG A 691 -8.51 -5.38 3.93
C ARG A 691 -9.20 -6.70 3.59
N SER A 692 -9.07 -7.70 4.44
CA SER A 692 -9.72 -9.00 4.26
C SER A 692 -11.09 -9.08 4.95
N PHE A 693 -11.51 -8.03 5.68
CA PHE A 693 -12.83 -7.99 6.31
C PHE A 693 -13.93 -7.92 5.24
N HIS A 694 -14.80 -8.92 5.22
CA HIS A 694 -15.86 -9.04 4.20
C HIS A 694 -17.13 -8.25 4.55
N ASP A 695 -17.46 -8.13 5.84
CA ASP A 695 -18.70 -7.49 6.31
C ASP A 695 -18.47 -6.03 6.71
N THR A 696 -18.74 -5.12 5.78
CA THR A 696 -18.53 -3.67 5.95
C THR A 696 -19.49 -3.06 6.98
N HIS A 697 -20.73 -3.54 7.06
CA HIS A 697 -21.71 -3.06 8.04
C HIS A 697 -21.32 -3.47 9.45
N PHE A 698 -20.87 -4.71 9.65
CA PHE A 698 -20.39 -5.20 10.94
C PHE A 698 -19.22 -4.36 11.46
N VAL A 699 -18.19 -4.14 10.63
CA VAL A 699 -17.01 -3.36 11.03
C VAL A 699 -17.39 -1.92 11.37
N ASN A 700 -18.26 -1.30 10.57
CA ASN A 700 -18.72 0.07 10.80
C ASN A 700 -19.50 0.20 12.13
N ASN A 701 -20.48 -0.69 12.33
CA ASN A 701 -21.25 -0.75 13.58
C ASN A 701 -20.36 -1.01 14.80
N MET A 702 -19.41 -1.94 14.70
CA MET A 702 -18.48 -2.26 15.78
C MET A 702 -17.63 -1.06 16.18
N ILE A 703 -16.99 -0.39 15.20
CA ILE A 703 -16.14 0.78 15.48
C ILE A 703 -16.98 1.92 16.09
N LEU A 704 -18.15 2.21 15.53
CA LEU A 704 -19.01 3.29 16.03
C LEU A 704 -19.52 2.99 17.45
N ASN A 705 -19.93 1.75 17.72
CA ASN A 705 -20.34 1.32 19.07
C ASN A 705 -19.20 1.48 20.08
N LEU A 706 -17.97 1.08 19.71
CA LEU A 706 -16.81 1.23 20.59
C LEU A 706 -16.46 2.70 20.87
N VAL A 707 -16.60 3.59 19.88
CA VAL A 707 -16.41 5.04 20.11
C VAL A 707 -17.42 5.55 21.16
N VAL A 708 -18.68 5.13 21.08
CA VAL A 708 -19.72 5.53 22.05
C VAL A 708 -19.47 4.90 23.42
N GLU A 709 -19.14 3.61 23.49
CA GLU A 709 -18.83 2.88 24.72
C GLU A 709 -17.64 3.48 25.46
N TRP A 710 -16.50 3.64 24.79
CA TRP A 710 -15.31 4.27 25.38
C TRP A 710 -15.54 5.73 25.76
N THR A 711 -16.40 6.46 25.03
CA THR A 711 -16.77 7.83 25.43
C THR A 711 -17.51 7.82 26.77
N ARG A 712 -18.41 6.86 26.99
CA ARG A 712 -19.12 6.69 28.26
C ARG A 712 -18.17 6.30 29.38
N GLU A 713 -17.29 5.33 29.14
CA GLU A 713 -16.29 4.90 30.13
C GLU A 713 -15.32 6.03 30.51
N LEU A 714 -14.82 6.79 29.53
CA LEU A 714 -13.93 7.94 29.79
C LEU A 714 -14.63 9.08 30.53
N ALA A 715 -15.93 9.28 30.28
CA ALA A 715 -16.75 10.25 30.98
C ALA A 715 -17.03 9.83 32.44
N VAL A 716 -17.29 8.54 32.68
CA VAL A 716 -17.59 7.97 34.02
C VAL A 716 -16.32 7.76 34.85
N GLY A 717 -15.25 7.20 34.30
CA GLY A 717 -13.99 6.91 35.00
C GLY A 717 -13.29 8.17 35.52
N ARG A 718 -13.42 9.31 34.83
CA ARG A 718 -12.95 10.61 35.34
C ARG A 718 -13.90 11.27 36.34
N ALA A 719 -15.18 10.90 36.35
CA ALA A 719 -16.13 11.34 37.37
C ALA A 719 -15.90 10.62 38.72
N CYS A 720 -15.40 9.38 38.71
CA CYS A 720 -15.13 8.61 39.94
C CYS A 720 -13.81 8.97 40.63
N ASN A 721 -12.81 9.49 39.91
CA ASN A 721 -11.50 9.84 40.47
C ASN A 721 -11.44 11.21 41.19
N SER A 722 -12.55 11.92 41.27
CA SER A 722 -12.68 13.10 42.12
C SER A 722 -14.08 13.12 42.72
N SER A 723 -14.21 13.49 43.99
CA SER A 723 -15.46 13.59 44.74
C SER A 723 -16.42 14.69 44.23
N THR A 724 -16.55 14.86 42.92
CA THR A 724 -17.29 15.95 42.29
C THR A 724 -17.73 15.64 40.85
N ALA A 725 -18.76 14.82 40.72
CA ALA A 725 -19.64 14.77 39.55
C ALA A 725 -20.11 16.18 39.10
N ALA A 726 -20.36 17.08 40.06
CA ALA A 726 -20.77 18.46 39.82
C ALA A 726 -19.65 19.36 39.24
N ARG A 727 -18.36 18.96 39.31
CA ARG A 727 -17.23 19.75 38.77
C ARG A 727 -17.07 19.63 37.25
N LEU A 728 -17.56 18.56 36.62
CA LEU A 728 -17.50 18.39 35.16
C LEU A 728 -18.29 19.46 34.39
N LEU A 729 -19.43 19.89 34.96
CA LEU A 729 -20.27 20.95 34.38
C LEU A 729 -19.91 22.36 34.91
N SER A 730 -19.25 22.47 36.07
CA SER A 730 -18.92 23.78 36.68
C SER A 730 -17.49 24.26 36.41
N SER A 731 -16.56 23.41 35.96
CA SER A 731 -15.18 23.82 35.63
C SER A 731 -14.83 23.58 34.15
N ARG A 732 -14.54 24.67 33.42
CA ARG A 732 -14.18 24.65 31.98
C ARG A 732 -12.95 23.77 31.69
N SER A 733 -12.03 23.65 32.65
CA SER A 733 -10.81 22.85 32.52
C SER A 733 -11.05 21.34 32.55
N SER A 734 -12.00 20.84 33.36
CA SER A 734 -12.31 19.40 33.41
C SER A 734 -13.07 18.92 32.17
N LEU A 735 -13.98 19.75 31.64
CA LEU A 735 -14.71 19.45 30.40
C LEU A 735 -13.78 19.45 29.18
N ALA A 736 -12.86 20.42 29.09
CA ALA A 736 -11.88 20.48 27.99
C ALA A 736 -10.95 19.26 27.98
N SER A 737 -10.54 18.78 29.17
CA SER A 737 -9.76 17.56 29.31
C SER A 737 -10.56 16.32 28.89
N ALA A 738 -11.83 16.20 29.30
CA ALA A 738 -12.72 15.11 28.89
C ALA A 738 -12.96 15.11 27.37
N ALA A 739 -13.27 16.27 26.79
CA ALA A 739 -13.41 16.45 25.35
C ALA A 739 -12.11 16.11 24.58
N SER A 740 -10.94 16.36 25.17
CA SER A 740 -9.66 15.92 24.60
C SER A 740 -9.47 14.41 24.59
N ALA A 741 -9.93 13.70 25.63
CA ALA A 741 -9.86 12.24 25.69
C ALA A 741 -10.84 11.59 24.72
N VAL A 742 -12.06 12.12 24.64
CA VAL A 742 -13.10 11.68 23.70
C VAL A 742 -12.66 11.92 22.25
N ARG A 743 -12.00 13.04 21.96
CA ARG A 743 -11.36 13.26 20.65
C ARG A 743 -10.38 12.14 20.31
N LYS A 744 -9.57 11.66 21.25
CA LYS A 744 -8.64 10.54 21.00
C LYS A 744 -9.38 9.28 20.56
N ALA A 745 -10.45 8.91 21.27
CA ALA A 745 -11.29 7.75 20.89
C ALA A 745 -11.91 7.92 19.50
N ALA A 746 -12.49 9.09 19.22
CA ALA A 746 -13.07 9.41 17.92
C ALA A 746 -12.02 9.47 16.78
N THR A 747 -10.80 9.97 17.06
CA THR A 747 -9.70 9.94 16.09
C THR A 747 -9.29 8.51 15.74
N LEU A 748 -9.19 7.62 16.74
CA LEU A 748 -8.87 6.23 16.50
C LEU A 748 -9.95 5.55 15.67
N GLY A 749 -11.23 5.74 16.03
CA GLY A 749 -12.35 5.19 15.27
C GLY A 749 -12.35 5.66 13.81
N ALA A 750 -12.12 6.95 13.57
CA ALA A 750 -12.00 7.49 12.21
C ALA A 750 -10.84 6.86 11.44
N ILE A 751 -9.66 6.72 12.06
CA ILE A 751 -8.48 6.10 11.43
C ILE A 751 -8.75 4.63 11.09
N LEU A 752 -9.22 3.83 12.05
CA LEU A 752 -9.51 2.40 11.83
C LEU A 752 -10.53 2.22 10.69
N LEU A 753 -11.61 3.00 10.70
CA LEU A 753 -12.64 2.95 9.66
C LEU A 753 -12.10 3.31 8.27
N CYS A 754 -11.33 4.39 8.16
CA CYS A 754 -10.70 4.80 6.91
C CYS A 754 -9.71 3.75 6.39
N ILE A 755 -8.99 3.09 7.29
CA ILE A 755 -8.03 2.03 6.96
C ILE A 755 -8.77 0.75 6.48
N ALA A 756 -9.88 0.34 7.09
CA ALA A 756 -10.55 -0.91 6.72
C ALA A 756 -11.16 -0.92 5.31
N GLY A 757 -11.79 0.19 4.86
CA GLY A 757 -12.47 0.16 3.57
C GLY A 757 -12.84 1.51 2.94
N GLY A 758 -12.13 2.57 3.31
CA GLY A 758 -12.13 3.85 2.57
C GLY A 758 -13.53 4.46 2.31
N PRO A 759 -13.84 4.90 1.08
CA PRO A 759 -15.08 5.63 0.79
C PRO A 759 -16.35 4.79 0.89
N LEU A 760 -16.27 3.46 0.73
CA LEU A 760 -17.44 2.58 0.83
C LEU A 760 -17.95 2.48 2.27
N LEU A 761 -17.05 2.22 3.23
CA LEU A 761 -17.42 2.20 4.65
C LEU A 761 -17.89 3.59 5.10
N LEU A 762 -17.26 4.65 4.59
CA LEU A 762 -17.66 6.01 4.89
C LEU A 762 -19.06 6.34 4.35
N GLN A 763 -19.39 5.91 3.14
CA GLN A 763 -20.73 6.07 2.59
C GLN A 763 -21.77 5.35 3.47
N VAL A 764 -21.50 4.10 3.84
CA VAL A 764 -22.36 3.32 4.76
C VAL A 764 -22.47 4.01 6.12
N LEU A 765 -21.41 4.65 6.62
CA LEU A 765 -21.45 5.40 7.88
C LEU A 765 -22.40 6.60 7.80
N TYR A 766 -22.29 7.42 6.74
CA TYR A 766 -23.11 8.62 6.54
C TYR A 766 -24.57 8.28 6.22
N GLU A 767 -24.80 7.30 5.35
CA GLU A 767 -26.13 7.01 4.78
C GLU A 767 -26.94 6.04 5.65
N GLU A 768 -26.30 5.12 6.38
CA GLU A 768 -27.01 4.02 7.04
C GLU A 768 -26.65 3.86 8.53
N THR A 769 -25.40 3.55 8.86
CA THR A 769 -24.99 3.12 10.21
C THR A 769 -25.25 4.19 11.28
N LEU A 770 -24.82 5.42 11.04
CA LEU A 770 -25.01 6.50 12.01
C LEU A 770 -26.48 6.95 12.11
N PRO A 771 -27.22 7.18 10.99
CA PRO A 771 -28.66 7.41 11.06
C PRO A 771 -29.42 6.30 11.82
N ALA A 772 -29.14 5.03 11.52
CA ALA A 772 -29.78 3.89 12.21
C ALA A 772 -29.49 3.90 13.71
N MET A 773 -28.26 4.21 14.13
CA MET A 773 -27.91 4.32 15.54
C MET A 773 -28.60 5.49 16.27
N LEU A 774 -28.82 6.61 15.56
CA LEU A 774 -29.52 7.79 16.10
C LEU A 774 -31.04 7.56 16.17
N LEU A 775 -31.59 6.77 15.25
CA LEU A 775 -32.99 6.35 15.25
C LEU A 775 -33.28 5.24 16.26
N SER A 776 -32.30 4.40 16.58
CA SER A 776 -32.46 3.31 17.54
C SER A 776 -32.74 3.84 18.95
N THR A 777 -33.82 3.34 19.57
CA THR A 777 -34.08 3.49 21.00
C THR A 777 -33.04 2.66 21.74
N GLY A 778 -31.97 3.30 22.21
CA GLY A 778 -30.94 2.59 22.98
C GLY A 778 -31.57 1.91 24.19
N ASP A 779 -31.08 0.72 24.55
CA ASP A 779 -31.36 0.09 25.85
C ASP A 779 -30.89 1.07 26.94
N SER A 780 -31.83 1.90 27.39
CA SER A 780 -31.69 2.68 28.58
C SER A 780 -31.79 1.72 29.76
N GLY A 781 -30.69 1.03 30.07
CA GLY A 781 -30.47 0.46 31.39
C GLY A 781 -30.88 1.51 32.42
N GLY A 782 -31.83 1.14 33.26
CA GLY A 782 -32.78 2.04 33.88
C GLY A 782 -32.21 3.22 34.69
N GLY A 783 -32.99 4.32 34.69
CA GLY A 783 -33.25 5.10 35.90
C GLY A 783 -32.12 5.90 36.56
N ALA A 784 -31.00 6.18 35.89
CA ALA A 784 -29.93 7.01 36.47
C ALA A 784 -29.96 8.47 35.94
N THR A 785 -30.87 9.29 36.48
CA THR A 785 -30.90 10.74 36.26
C THR A 785 -29.83 11.42 37.14
N GLY A 786 -28.73 11.87 36.51
CA GLY A 786 -27.66 12.57 37.23
C GLY A 786 -26.81 13.50 36.35
N PRO A 787 -26.07 14.46 36.92
CA PRO A 787 -25.23 15.40 36.16
C PRO A 787 -24.11 14.71 35.35
N THR A 788 -23.62 13.56 35.83
CA THR A 788 -22.61 12.73 35.14
C THR A 788 -23.17 12.05 33.90
N THR A 789 -24.43 11.62 33.93
CA THR A 789 -25.08 11.00 32.79
C THR A 789 -25.37 12.04 31.71
N ALA A 790 -25.75 13.27 32.08
CA ALA A 790 -25.89 14.38 31.12
C ALA A 790 -24.56 14.76 30.43
N ALA A 791 -23.46 14.86 31.18
CA ALA A 791 -22.14 15.16 30.61
C ALA A 791 -21.63 14.05 29.67
N ALA A 792 -21.85 12.78 30.02
CA ALA A 792 -21.54 11.65 29.15
C ALA A 792 -22.36 11.70 27.85
N ARG A 793 -23.65 12.03 27.92
CA ARG A 793 -24.54 12.15 26.75
C ARG A 793 -24.15 13.28 25.81
N LEU A 794 -23.71 14.43 26.34
CA LEU A 794 -23.13 15.53 25.55
C LEU A 794 -21.86 15.08 24.82
N LEU A 795 -20.95 14.41 25.53
CA LEU A 795 -19.69 13.91 24.97
C LEU A 795 -19.91 12.82 23.92
N GLU A 796 -20.91 11.93 24.10
CA GLU A 796 -21.31 10.92 23.10
C GLU A 796 -21.70 11.60 21.78
N GLY A 797 -22.56 12.63 21.83
CA GLY A 797 -22.97 13.40 20.64
C GLY A 797 -21.79 14.06 19.93
N TYR A 798 -20.90 14.69 20.69
CA TYR A 798 -19.69 15.30 20.17
C TYR A 798 -18.72 14.28 19.54
N ALA A 799 -18.54 13.10 20.17
CA ALA A 799 -17.66 12.04 19.68
C ALA A 799 -18.10 11.52 18.29
N MET A 800 -19.41 11.27 18.14
CA MET A 800 -20.00 10.80 16.88
C MET A 800 -19.81 11.84 15.76
N ALA A 801 -20.11 13.11 16.03
CA ALA A 801 -19.92 14.18 15.07
C ALA A 801 -18.45 14.36 14.67
N TYR A 802 -17.54 14.30 15.65
CA TYR A 802 -16.10 14.43 15.41
C TYR A 802 -15.55 13.27 14.57
N MET A 803 -15.92 12.03 14.89
CA MET A 803 -15.55 10.85 14.09
C MET A 803 -16.06 10.97 12.65
N LEU A 804 -17.31 11.39 12.45
CA LEU A 804 -17.94 11.51 11.14
C LEU A 804 -17.23 12.55 10.25
N VAL A 805 -16.98 13.74 10.77
CA VAL A 805 -16.32 14.82 10.01
C VAL A 805 -14.86 14.47 9.73
N LEU A 806 -14.16 13.90 10.71
CA LEU A 806 -12.75 13.54 10.55
C LEU A 806 -12.55 12.40 9.55
N SER A 807 -13.36 11.34 9.63
CA SER A 807 -13.33 10.24 8.65
C SER A 807 -13.66 10.72 7.24
N GLY A 808 -14.63 11.62 7.10
CA GLY A 808 -14.91 12.29 5.83
C GLY A 808 -13.72 13.12 5.32
N SER A 809 -13.04 13.83 6.21
CA SER A 809 -11.90 14.68 5.86
C SER A 809 -10.70 13.87 5.38
N PHE A 810 -10.47 12.69 5.95
CA PHE A 810 -9.41 11.77 5.50
C PHE A 810 -9.65 11.22 4.08
N ILE A 811 -10.91 11.00 3.69
CA ILE A 811 -11.25 10.39 2.40
C ILE A 811 -11.51 11.45 1.30
N TRP A 812 -12.29 12.49 1.61
CA TRP A 812 -12.73 13.49 0.63
C TRP A 812 -11.88 14.77 0.62
N GLY A 813 -11.01 14.95 1.63
CA GLY A 813 -10.24 16.18 1.81
C GLY A 813 -11.08 17.36 2.30
N THR A 814 -10.39 18.44 2.69
CA THR A 814 -11.01 19.61 3.33
C THR A 814 -11.31 20.77 2.36
N GLY A 815 -10.68 20.78 1.19
CA GLY A 815 -10.77 21.87 0.20
C GLY A 815 -11.69 21.60 -1.00
N LYS A 816 -11.90 22.64 -1.82
CA LYS A 816 -12.56 22.53 -3.15
C LYS A 816 -11.60 21.96 -4.21
N THR A 817 -10.29 22.02 -3.96
CA THR A 817 -9.22 21.86 -4.95
C THR A 817 -8.23 20.76 -4.58
N SER A 818 -8.71 19.54 -4.29
CA SER A 818 -7.82 18.37 -4.37
C SER A 818 -7.61 18.03 -5.86
N PRO A 819 -6.38 18.17 -6.41
CA PRO A 819 -6.12 18.09 -7.85
C PRO A 819 -6.15 16.66 -8.40
N ALA A 820 -6.17 15.63 -7.56
CA ALA A 820 -6.04 14.26 -8.05
C ALA A 820 -7.38 13.60 -8.43
N TYR A 821 -8.53 14.04 -7.87
CA TYR A 821 -9.78 13.26 -7.95
C TYR A 821 -11.10 14.08 -7.92
N THR A 822 -11.08 15.29 -8.49
CA THR A 822 -12.10 16.34 -8.30
C THR A 822 -13.50 16.02 -8.84
N SER A 823 -13.72 15.06 -9.76
CA SER A 823 -15.06 14.79 -10.30
C SER A 823 -15.83 13.69 -9.55
N LEU A 824 -15.17 12.56 -9.24
CA LEU A 824 -15.81 11.37 -8.66
C LEU A 824 -16.07 11.50 -7.16
N PHE A 825 -15.16 12.11 -6.40
CA PHE A 825 -15.40 12.30 -4.95
C PHE A 825 -16.25 13.52 -4.65
N THR A 826 -16.16 14.58 -5.44
CA THR A 826 -17.01 15.77 -5.21
C THR A 826 -18.49 15.41 -5.35
N THR A 827 -18.83 14.62 -6.37
CA THR A 827 -20.22 14.13 -6.57
C THR A 827 -20.68 13.20 -5.45
N ARG A 828 -19.84 12.26 -5.00
CA ARG A 828 -20.21 11.36 -3.89
C ARG A 828 -20.22 12.03 -2.53
N ARG A 829 -19.26 12.90 -2.26
CA ARG A 829 -19.23 13.75 -1.07
C ARG A 829 -20.51 14.56 -0.99
N ALA A 830 -20.85 15.29 -2.05
CA ALA A 830 -22.07 16.09 -2.12
C ALA A 830 -23.32 15.24 -1.85
N ARG A 831 -23.38 14.04 -2.44
CA ARG A 831 -24.47 13.08 -2.18
C ARG A 831 -24.51 12.62 -0.72
N SER A 832 -23.46 12.03 -0.18
CA SER A 832 -23.48 11.43 1.17
C SER A 832 -23.59 12.49 2.27
N VAL A 833 -22.89 13.63 2.14
CA VAL A 833 -23.03 14.77 3.07
C VAL A 833 -24.43 15.39 2.94
N GLY A 834 -24.94 15.56 1.72
CA GLY A 834 -26.28 16.10 1.47
C GLY A 834 -27.39 15.22 2.06
N MET A 835 -27.36 13.91 1.80
CA MET A 835 -28.30 12.93 2.36
C MET A 835 -28.27 12.93 3.90
N HIS A 836 -27.07 12.97 4.49
CA HIS A 836 -26.94 12.99 5.93
C HIS A 836 -27.47 14.29 6.55
N LEU A 837 -27.19 15.45 5.96
CA LEU A 837 -27.71 16.73 6.43
C LEU A 837 -29.22 16.88 6.21
N GLU A 838 -29.78 16.23 5.20
CA GLU A 838 -31.23 16.14 5.01
C GLU A 838 -31.90 15.33 6.12
N PHE A 839 -31.31 14.19 6.50
CA PHE A 839 -31.72 13.43 7.68
C PHE A 839 -31.67 14.28 8.95
N VAL A 840 -30.56 15.00 9.17
CA VAL A 840 -30.42 15.88 10.34
C VAL A 840 -31.48 16.99 10.32
N ALA A 841 -31.69 17.65 9.18
CA ALA A 841 -32.71 18.69 9.04
C ALA A 841 -34.11 18.16 9.33
N GLY A 842 -34.44 16.95 8.87
CA GLY A 842 -35.72 16.29 9.16
C GLY A 842 -35.93 15.98 10.64
N GLY A 843 -34.88 15.56 11.35
CA GLY A 843 -34.92 15.35 12.80
C GLY A 843 -35.03 16.64 13.62
N VAL A 844 -34.37 17.71 13.17
CA VAL A 844 -34.48 19.05 13.79
C VAL A 844 -35.87 19.66 13.57
N GLU A 845 -36.47 19.44 12.39
CA GLU A 845 -37.85 19.89 12.06
C GLU A 845 -38.93 19.05 12.78
N GLY A 846 -38.55 17.95 13.45
CA GLY A 846 -39.49 17.04 14.12
C GLY A 846 -40.24 16.09 13.17
N LYS A 847 -39.86 16.03 11.89
CA LYS A 847 -40.44 15.09 10.90
C LYS A 847 -39.93 13.67 11.07
N ILE A 848 -38.76 13.52 11.67
CA ILE A 848 -38.12 12.23 11.96
C ILE A 848 -38.06 12.08 13.48
N SER A 849 -38.65 11.00 14.01
CA SER A 849 -38.56 10.66 15.43
C SER A 849 -37.16 10.10 15.74
N VAL A 850 -36.37 10.83 16.52
CA VAL A 850 -35.05 10.40 16.98
C VAL A 850 -35.23 9.52 18.22
N GLY A 851 -34.74 8.28 18.17
CA GLY A 851 -34.85 7.32 19.29
C GLY A 851 -33.82 7.53 20.41
N ARG A 852 -32.77 8.32 20.15
CA ARG A 852 -31.73 8.69 21.13
C ARG A 852 -32.17 9.80 22.08
N ASP A 853 -31.45 9.88 23.20
CA ASP A 853 -31.61 10.93 24.21
C ASP A 853 -31.53 12.35 23.58
N PRO A 854 -32.47 13.25 23.92
CA PRO A 854 -32.51 14.61 23.35
C PRO A 854 -31.21 15.41 23.54
N VAL A 855 -30.48 15.18 24.63
CA VAL A 855 -29.20 15.86 24.91
C VAL A 855 -28.12 15.37 23.95
N THR A 856 -28.03 14.06 23.72
CA THR A 856 -27.09 13.47 22.75
C THR A 856 -27.40 13.93 21.33
N TRP A 857 -28.68 13.96 20.95
CA TRP A 857 -29.11 14.46 19.64
C TRP A 857 -28.71 15.92 19.43
N ARG A 858 -29.06 16.80 20.37
CA ARG A 858 -28.72 18.24 20.27
C ARG A 858 -27.21 18.46 20.24
N ALA A 859 -26.44 17.74 21.05
CA ALA A 859 -24.97 17.81 21.04
C ALA A 859 -24.37 17.33 19.72
N TYR A 860 -24.89 16.25 19.14
CA TYR A 860 -24.48 15.75 17.84
C TYR A 860 -24.67 16.79 16.73
N VAL A 861 -25.88 17.36 16.62
CA VAL A 861 -26.21 18.33 15.56
C VAL A 861 -25.40 19.61 15.66
N THR A 862 -25.33 20.20 16.86
CA THR A 862 -24.55 21.44 17.11
C THR A 862 -23.07 21.23 16.85
N SER A 863 -22.51 20.10 17.29
CA SER A 863 -21.11 19.75 17.05
C SER A 863 -20.82 19.49 15.57
N LEU A 864 -21.70 18.76 14.87
CA LEU A 864 -21.56 18.48 13.44
C LEU A 864 -21.50 19.77 12.63
N VAL A 865 -22.48 20.66 12.83
CA VAL A 865 -22.54 21.96 12.13
C VAL A 865 -21.33 22.82 12.47
N GLY A 866 -20.95 22.91 13.76
CA GLY A 866 -19.78 23.66 14.18
C GLY A 866 -18.47 23.15 13.56
N LEU A 867 -18.30 21.84 13.46
CA LEU A 867 -17.14 21.21 12.83
C LEU A 867 -17.12 21.46 11.32
N LEU A 868 -18.26 21.35 10.64
CA LEU A 868 -18.37 21.62 9.20
C LEU A 868 -18.01 23.08 8.88
N VAL A 869 -18.58 24.04 9.61
CA VAL A 869 -18.34 25.48 9.42
C VAL A 869 -16.87 25.84 9.65
N ARG A 870 -16.23 25.23 10.66
CA ARG A 870 -14.88 25.59 11.08
C ARG A 870 -13.78 24.89 10.27
N TYR A 871 -13.95 23.62 9.92
CA TYR A 871 -12.87 22.80 9.35
C TYR A 871 -13.07 22.41 7.89
N VAL A 872 -14.32 22.30 7.41
CA VAL A 872 -14.62 21.90 6.02
C VAL A 872 -15.72 22.76 5.40
N PRO A 873 -15.59 24.10 5.41
CA PRO A 873 -16.63 25.01 4.93
C PRO A 873 -16.98 24.80 3.45
N ALA A 874 -16.05 24.25 2.66
CA ALA A 874 -16.26 23.91 1.26
C ALA A 874 -17.36 22.86 1.04
N TRP A 875 -17.64 22.01 2.02
CA TRP A 875 -18.68 20.98 1.87
C TRP A 875 -20.09 21.57 2.00
N ILE A 876 -20.22 22.71 2.68
CA ILE A 876 -21.52 23.36 2.93
C ILE A 876 -22.10 23.93 1.63
N SER A 877 -21.24 24.41 0.71
CA SER A 877 -21.69 24.92 -0.58
C SER A 877 -22.29 23.87 -1.51
N ASP A 878 -22.06 22.58 -1.25
CA ASP A 878 -22.59 21.49 -2.07
C ASP A 878 -23.98 21.02 -1.60
N VAL A 879 -24.48 21.56 -0.48
CA VAL A 879 -25.72 21.13 0.18
C VAL A 879 -26.90 21.92 -0.37
N ARG A 880 -28.06 21.27 -0.54
CA ARG A 880 -29.29 21.93 -1.00
C ARG A 880 -29.67 23.08 -0.06
N GLN A 881 -30.00 24.25 -0.63
CA GLN A 881 -30.36 25.45 0.13
C GLN A 881 -31.55 25.23 1.08
N GLN A 882 -32.55 24.45 0.66
CA GLN A 882 -33.71 24.15 1.50
C GLN A 882 -33.32 23.41 2.79
N THR A 883 -32.32 22.53 2.71
CA THR A 883 -31.76 21.81 3.85
C THR A 883 -31.03 22.78 4.79
N LEU A 884 -30.20 23.68 4.24
CA LEU A 884 -29.51 24.71 5.03
C LEU A 884 -30.49 25.66 5.74
N ARG A 885 -31.57 26.07 5.06
CA ARG A 885 -32.64 26.91 5.64
C ARG A 885 -33.28 26.23 6.86
N LYS A 886 -33.65 24.96 6.72
CA LYS A 886 -34.27 24.17 7.79
C LYS A 886 -33.34 24.00 8.99
N LEU A 887 -32.06 23.69 8.74
CA LEU A 887 -31.06 23.58 9.80
C LEU A 887 -30.86 24.91 10.54
N ALA A 888 -30.74 26.03 9.81
CA ALA A 888 -30.58 27.35 10.41
C ALA A 888 -31.80 27.75 11.27
N ALA A 889 -33.02 27.50 10.79
CA ALA A 889 -34.25 27.75 11.55
C ALA A 889 -34.31 26.93 12.84
N GLY A 890 -33.94 25.65 12.78
CA GLY A 890 -33.89 24.78 13.94
C GLY A 890 -32.80 25.13 14.96
N LEU A 891 -31.61 25.50 14.50
CA LEU A 891 -30.54 26.01 15.36
C LEU A 891 -30.95 27.31 16.07
N ARG A 892 -31.66 28.21 15.37
CA ARG A 892 -32.26 29.41 15.98
C ARG A 892 -33.26 29.05 17.07
N ALA A 893 -34.15 28.08 16.83
CA ALA A 893 -35.11 27.61 17.83
C ALA A 893 -34.43 27.02 19.07
N TRP A 894 -33.20 26.48 18.93
CA TRP A 894 -32.39 26.01 20.04
C TRP A 894 -31.53 27.10 20.70
N GLY A 895 -31.52 28.33 20.18
CA GLY A 895 -30.70 29.43 20.70
C GLY A 895 -29.26 29.47 20.19
N GLU A 896 -28.93 28.70 19.15
CA GLU A 896 -27.60 28.63 18.52
C GLU A 896 -27.51 29.57 17.29
N SER A 897 -27.84 30.85 17.49
CA SER A 897 -27.97 31.84 16.41
C SER A 897 -26.66 32.10 15.66
N GLU A 898 -25.51 32.05 16.35
CA GLU A 898 -24.20 32.23 15.73
C GLU A 898 -23.88 31.11 14.72
N LEU A 899 -24.18 29.86 15.07
CA LEU A 899 -24.02 28.72 14.18
C LEU A 899 -24.99 28.76 13.01
N ALA A 900 -26.24 29.20 13.25
CA ALA A 900 -27.25 29.39 12.21
C ALA A 900 -26.82 30.44 11.17
N VAL A 901 -26.26 31.56 11.61
CA VAL A 901 -25.69 32.59 10.72
C VAL A 901 -24.47 32.03 9.97
N ALA A 902 -23.57 31.35 10.68
CA ALA A 902 -22.33 30.86 10.08
C ALA A 902 -22.56 29.77 9.03
N ILE A 903 -23.53 28.87 9.21
CA ILE A 903 -23.86 27.86 8.18
C ILE A 903 -24.46 28.50 6.92
N LEU A 904 -25.32 29.51 7.06
CA LEU A 904 -25.89 30.24 5.93
C LEU A 904 -24.84 31.07 5.18
N GLN A 905 -23.90 31.69 5.89
CA GLN A 905 -22.76 32.41 5.28
C GLN A 905 -21.86 31.50 4.44
N ARG A 906 -21.70 30.23 4.83
CA ARG A 906 -20.84 29.26 4.13
C ARG A 906 -21.56 28.50 3.00
N GLY A 907 -22.88 28.64 2.88
CA GLY A 907 -23.70 27.99 1.84
C GLY A 907 -23.50 28.50 0.41
N GLY A 908 -22.73 29.58 0.20
CA GLY A 908 -22.43 30.15 -1.11
C GLY A 908 -23.25 31.39 -1.44
N THR A 909 -23.13 31.89 -2.69
CA THR A 909 -23.80 33.13 -3.12
C THR A 909 -25.32 33.01 -3.10
N GLU A 910 -25.84 31.80 -3.34
CA GLU A 910 -27.28 31.56 -3.39
C GLU A 910 -27.95 31.51 -2.01
N SER A 911 -27.19 31.27 -0.93
CA SER A 911 -27.70 31.32 0.45
C SER A 911 -27.67 32.71 1.07
N LEU A 912 -27.10 33.72 0.39
CA LEU A 912 -27.04 35.11 0.88
C LEU A 912 -28.43 35.74 1.03
N GLY A 913 -29.39 35.41 0.15
CA GLY A 913 -30.78 35.87 0.30
C GLY A 913 -31.42 35.36 1.59
N LEU A 914 -31.13 34.11 1.95
CA LEU A 914 -31.61 33.50 3.20
C LEU A 914 -30.96 34.07 4.44
N LEU A 915 -29.68 34.45 4.33
CA LEU A 915 -28.96 35.12 5.41
C LEU A 915 -29.57 36.51 5.69
N VAL A 916 -29.89 37.26 4.64
CA VAL A 916 -30.54 38.59 4.77
C VAL A 916 -31.93 38.44 5.39
N GLU A 917 -32.75 37.50 4.91
CA GLU A 917 -34.07 37.19 5.51
C GLU A 917 -33.97 36.71 6.97
N PHE A 918 -32.86 36.10 7.37
CA PHE A 918 -32.65 35.59 8.72
C PHE A 918 -32.20 36.66 9.73
N LEU A 919 -31.45 37.67 9.25
CA LEU A 919 -30.92 38.78 10.06
C LEU A 919 -31.94 39.91 10.27
N VAL A 920 -32.92 40.02 9.37
CA VAL A 920 -34.15 40.83 9.54
C VAL A 920 -35.10 40.09 10.49
#